data_AF-A0A3C0L871-F1
#
_entry.id   AF-A0A3C0L871-F1
#
_cell.length_a   1.000
_cell.length_b   1.000
_cell.length_c   1.000
_cell.angle_alpha   90.00
_cell.angle_beta   90.00
_cell.angle_gamma   90.00
#
_symmetry.space_group_name_H-M   'P 1'
#
loop_
_entity.id
_entity.type
_entity.pdbx_description
1 polymer ?
#
loop_
_entity_poly.entity_id
_entity_poly.type
_entity_poly.pdbx_seq_one_letter_code
_entity_poly.pdbx_strand_id
1 'polypeptide(L)'
;MNYKEEKLSFKNTPVIARSKTINQSLSSVITGSSSSSVIARSEATKQSQEVRLFSIPRRKANLLFFILILFLITSFLASASSQNLYMTNIWYKKLPNYTHLTIKASGSISEYEVSYLESPERIVIDVKNAYYSIDELSKNILFLNMGSVKQVRCGQFESEPIPITRFVVDLFQKSDYEVKLSSDSRLLYIDVYDYTEFKAPEEQVFTVTPVKSEAVKIEKEEEPKISILDVYTEPINLNIFEEDVVNVLRGLSELTGIDIMIDDSVSGQLTLNLKDKTFREAIELILMNKGLDYTEVSDTLIIAAKDVIEGYKKPITRVFELKNASAEEAKSILDSYKTEGSKVNIVADTRMNAIIVTGTNEEIEKIEGIISTIDEELLTRTFKIDNAIFEDEIEAIKNMLSIIIPNEDRINIDTRQSEIMVKGTKEELDNVETMIIGLDKRAPQIMVQAKVIEITLDGEKELGIKWTSGGATDEEGNKIEGQITIGELTLGGSFERSGLIEATLKALQTEGKTNILSNPKVLTLDGKEAMILSGSKIPIKEVTADGVETIKYMDVGLSMTITPRLSSDGLVTMDVNPKIESLGAELIQGYPIINSREEQVIIRANLGETVVIGGLISSEDIENIRKIPFLGDIPIFGELFKFTHTKSKKTEIVILITAHLLDY
;
A
#
# COMPACT_ATOMS: atom_id res chain seq x y z
N MET A 1 -37.50 45.69 -2.94
CA MET A 1 -38.49 46.23 -1.98
C MET A 1 -38.68 45.20 -0.87
N ASN A 2 -38.33 45.60 0.37
CA ASN A 2 -38.71 45.08 1.70
C ASN A 2 -38.36 43.64 2.17
N TYR A 3 -37.25 43.58 2.92
CA TYR A 3 -37.13 43.22 4.35
C TYR A 3 -38.27 42.44 5.05
N LYS A 4 -37.87 41.40 5.81
CA LYS A 4 -38.35 41.18 7.18
C LYS A 4 -37.32 40.45 8.03
N GLU A 5 -36.82 41.16 9.05
CA GLU A 5 -36.12 40.64 10.22
C GLU A 5 -37.12 40.04 11.22
N GLU A 6 -36.67 39.08 12.03
CA GLU A 6 -37.32 38.76 13.30
C GLU A 6 -36.26 38.68 14.41
N LYS A 7 -36.42 39.55 15.41
CA LYS A 7 -35.65 39.64 16.66
C LYS A 7 -36.38 38.87 17.75
N LEU A 8 -35.63 38.28 18.69
CA LEU A 8 -36.04 38.15 20.08
C LEU A 8 -34.83 38.25 21.02
N SER A 9 -34.88 39.23 21.94
CA SER A 9 -33.99 39.42 23.07
C SER A 9 -34.78 39.20 24.35
N PHE A 10 -34.17 38.73 25.45
CA PHE A 10 -34.56 39.18 26.80
C PHE A 10 -33.38 39.15 27.80
N LYS A 11 -33.52 40.03 28.80
CA LYS A 11 -32.57 40.63 29.76
C LYS A 11 -32.27 39.81 31.02
N ASN A 12 -31.13 40.15 31.67
CA ASN A 12 -30.76 40.31 33.11
C ASN A 12 -31.75 39.81 34.19
N THR A 13 -31.36 39.30 35.38
CA THR A 13 -30.39 39.79 36.42
C THR A 13 -30.29 38.72 37.57
N PRO A 14 -29.40 38.84 38.60
CA PRO A 14 -28.90 37.78 39.50
C PRO A 14 -29.40 37.87 40.97
N VAL A 15 -29.13 36.86 41.83
CA VAL A 15 -29.12 36.94 43.32
C VAL A 15 -28.14 35.92 43.96
N ILE A 16 -27.71 36.26 45.18
CA ILE A 16 -26.54 35.91 46.00
C ILE A 16 -26.78 34.81 47.07
N ALA A 17 -25.69 34.06 47.37
CA ALA A 17 -25.21 33.40 48.60
C ALA A 17 -26.02 32.35 49.41
N ARG A 18 -25.29 31.32 49.87
CA ARG A 18 -25.05 31.06 51.31
C ARG A 18 -23.87 30.11 51.59
N SER A 19 -23.17 30.43 52.68
CA SER A 19 -22.03 29.76 53.33
C SER A 19 -22.44 28.67 54.34
N LYS A 20 -21.44 27.88 54.80
CA LYS A 20 -21.24 27.18 56.12
C LYS A 20 -21.13 25.63 56.02
N THR A 21 -20.27 24.87 56.71
CA THR A 21 -19.08 25.04 57.61
C THR A 21 -18.50 23.61 57.94
N ILE A 22 -17.30 23.56 58.56
CA ILE A 22 -16.67 22.55 59.48
C ILE A 22 -16.24 21.17 58.89
N ASN A 23 -15.08 20.54 59.20
CA ASN A 23 -14.38 20.42 60.49
C ASN A 23 -12.93 19.85 60.36
N GLN A 24 -12.04 20.30 61.27
CA GLN A 24 -10.95 19.58 62.01
C GLN A 24 -9.81 18.81 61.28
N SER A 25 -8.62 18.55 61.82
CA SER A 25 -7.70 19.16 62.80
C SER A 25 -6.53 18.18 63.03
N LEU A 26 -5.30 18.67 62.93
CA LEU A 26 -4.16 18.47 63.85
C LEU A 26 -3.69 17.06 64.30
N SER A 27 -2.39 16.81 64.01
CA SER A 27 -1.32 16.42 64.98
C SER A 27 -1.39 14.99 65.58
N SER A 28 -0.35 14.28 66.00
CA SER A 28 1.04 14.60 66.36
C SER A 28 1.76 13.24 66.62
N VAL A 29 3.04 13.02 66.28
CA VAL A 29 4.21 13.10 67.19
C VAL A 29 4.67 11.79 67.85
N ILE A 30 5.91 11.40 67.48
CA ILE A 30 7.10 11.02 68.29
C ILE A 30 7.12 9.73 69.14
N THR A 31 8.19 8.94 68.96
CA THR A 31 9.29 8.60 69.91
C THR A 31 10.23 7.61 69.19
N GLY A 32 11.56 7.53 69.36
CA GLY A 32 12.62 8.16 70.17
C GLY A 32 13.95 7.62 69.58
N SER A 33 15.15 8.15 69.80
CA SER A 33 15.79 8.42 71.10
C SER A 33 17.18 9.10 70.93
N SER A 34 17.52 9.94 71.94
CA SER A 34 18.85 10.26 72.57
C SER A 34 20.03 10.80 71.73
N SER A 35 20.85 11.77 72.16
CA SER A 35 20.96 12.56 73.42
C SER A 35 22.10 13.61 73.35
N SER A 36 21.88 14.77 74.03
CA SER A 36 22.84 15.67 74.77
C SER A 36 24.05 16.31 74.04
N SER A 37 24.54 17.54 74.29
CA SER A 37 24.30 18.63 75.28
C SER A 37 25.14 19.88 74.86
N VAL A 38 24.58 21.10 74.77
CA VAL A 38 24.66 22.26 75.72
C VAL A 38 25.78 23.32 75.44
N ILE A 39 25.36 24.62 75.47
CA ILE A 39 26.07 25.93 75.65
C ILE A 39 26.40 26.83 74.43
N ALA A 40 25.49 27.81 74.23
CA ALA A 40 25.63 29.28 74.14
C ALA A 40 26.43 30.07 73.06
N ARG A 41 25.69 31.07 72.53
CA ARG A 41 26.00 32.51 72.30
C ARG A 41 27.10 32.98 71.31
N SER A 42 26.60 33.79 70.36
CA SER A 42 26.98 35.18 70.00
C SER A 42 28.26 35.50 69.23
N GLU A 43 28.08 36.46 68.30
CA GLU A 43 29.05 37.48 67.89
C GLU A 43 30.24 37.00 67.04
N ALA A 44 30.84 37.73 66.10
CA ALA A 44 30.73 39.09 65.61
C ALA A 44 31.77 39.22 64.47
N THR A 45 31.51 40.11 63.51
CA THR A 45 32.47 41.03 62.83
C THR A 45 33.87 40.49 62.48
N LYS A 46 34.34 40.52 61.22
CA LYS A 46 34.84 41.74 60.58
C LYS A 46 35.27 41.50 59.13
N GLN A 47 34.90 42.43 58.27
CA GLN A 47 35.68 42.87 57.11
C GLN A 47 37.11 43.22 57.50
N SER A 48 38.08 42.91 56.64
CA SER A 48 38.92 43.94 56.00
C SER A 48 39.97 43.32 55.06
N GLN A 49 39.97 43.83 53.83
CA GLN A 49 41.11 44.05 52.92
C GLN A 49 42.43 44.34 53.69
N GLU A 50 43.65 44.09 53.21
CA GLU A 50 44.31 44.12 51.90
C GLU A 50 45.43 43.04 51.93
N VAL A 51 46.12 42.61 50.86
CA VAL A 51 47.15 43.33 50.09
C VAL A 51 47.55 42.39 48.94
N ARG A 52 47.60 42.91 47.71
CA ARG A 52 48.22 42.22 46.57
C ARG A 52 49.73 42.15 46.80
N LEU A 53 50.37 41.02 46.44
CA LEU A 53 51.42 41.01 45.41
C LEU A 53 52.05 39.61 45.20
N PHE A 54 52.38 39.40 43.91
CA PHE A 54 53.36 38.50 43.32
C PHE A 54 53.01 37.06 42.91
N SER A 55 53.46 36.81 41.69
CA SER A 55 53.14 35.79 40.70
C SER A 55 54.32 34.84 40.49
N ILE A 56 54.09 33.53 40.41
CA ILE A 56 55.01 32.50 39.87
C ILE A 56 54.15 31.41 39.15
N PRO A 57 54.59 30.80 38.03
CA PRO A 57 53.73 30.61 36.86
C PRO A 57 52.98 29.25 36.79
N ARG A 58 51.76 29.32 36.24
CA ARG A 58 50.94 28.16 35.85
C ARG A 58 51.45 27.57 34.53
N ARG A 59 52.19 26.47 34.60
CA ARG A 59 52.24 25.41 33.57
C ARG A 59 53.03 24.25 34.17
N LYS A 60 52.30 23.28 34.76
CA LYS A 60 52.71 21.92 35.17
C LYS A 60 52.02 21.40 36.46
N ALA A 61 51.14 22.19 37.10
CA ALA A 61 50.28 21.68 38.18
C ALA A 61 48.96 21.07 37.67
N ASN A 62 48.43 21.54 36.54
CA ASN A 62 47.15 21.05 36.01
C ASN A 62 47.24 19.71 35.29
N LEU A 63 48.43 19.26 34.85
CA LEU A 63 48.59 17.99 34.14
C LEU A 63 48.62 16.80 35.13
N LEU A 64 49.26 16.97 36.29
CA LEU A 64 49.34 15.94 37.33
C LEU A 64 48.00 15.76 38.06
N PHE A 65 47.20 16.83 38.19
CA PHE A 65 45.84 16.75 38.74
C PHE A 65 44.86 16.10 37.74
N PHE A 66 45.06 16.31 36.43
CA PHE A 66 44.26 15.65 35.39
C PHE A 66 44.61 14.16 35.25
N ILE A 67 45.89 13.78 35.35
CA ILE A 67 46.30 12.37 35.29
C ILE A 67 45.83 11.60 36.53
N LEU A 68 45.77 12.23 37.71
CA LEU A 68 45.23 11.59 38.92
C LEU A 68 43.71 11.41 38.85
N ILE A 69 42.98 12.37 38.26
CA ILE A 69 41.54 12.24 37.99
C ILE A 69 41.28 11.21 36.88
N LEU A 70 42.15 11.13 35.86
CA LEU A 70 42.06 10.12 34.81
C LEU A 70 42.34 8.70 35.36
N PHE A 71 43.24 8.55 36.34
CA PHE A 71 43.53 7.26 36.98
C PHE A 71 42.46 6.83 38.03
N LEU A 72 41.79 7.81 38.66
CA LEU A 72 40.63 7.57 39.53
C LEU A 72 39.34 7.27 38.74
N ILE A 73 39.25 7.72 37.49
CA ILE A 73 38.16 7.34 36.58
C ILE A 73 38.42 5.96 35.94
N THR A 74 39.68 5.51 35.81
CA THR A 74 40.00 4.15 35.33
C THR A 74 40.01 3.06 36.39
N SER A 75 39.77 3.38 37.67
CA SER A 75 39.63 2.41 38.77
C SER A 75 38.18 2.22 39.26
N PHE A 76 37.22 2.81 38.54
CA PHE A 76 35.79 2.50 38.64
C PHE A 76 35.24 1.99 37.28
N LEU A 77 36.05 1.21 36.56
CA LEU A 77 35.59 0.35 35.46
C LEU A 77 36.02 -1.09 35.76
N ALA A 78 35.41 -1.65 36.80
CA ALA A 78 35.24 -3.09 36.94
C ALA A 78 33.77 -3.33 37.30
N SER A 79 32.89 -2.90 36.41
CA SER A 79 31.54 -3.43 36.29
C SER A 79 31.37 -3.69 34.81
N ALA A 80 31.00 -4.92 34.50
CA ALA A 80 31.02 -5.48 33.17
C ALA A 80 30.42 -4.52 32.13
N SER A 81 31.08 -4.42 30.98
CA SER A 81 30.45 -3.96 29.74
C SER A 81 29.23 -4.85 29.49
N SER A 82 28.06 -4.47 30.00
CA SER A 82 26.79 -4.94 29.46
C SER A 82 26.65 -4.26 28.11
N GLN A 83 27.12 -4.93 27.06
CA GLN A 83 26.62 -4.60 25.73
C GLN A 83 25.11 -4.84 25.80
N ASN A 84 24.31 -3.84 25.45
CA ASN A 84 22.86 -3.99 25.36
C ASN A 84 22.58 -5.19 24.42
N LEU A 85 21.90 -6.20 24.96
CA LEU A 85 21.53 -7.39 24.20
C LEU A 85 20.33 -7.02 23.33
N TYR A 86 20.42 -7.19 22.02
CA TYR A 86 19.33 -6.93 21.10
C TYR A 86 18.85 -8.24 20.50
N MET A 87 17.53 -8.43 20.44
CA MET A 87 16.95 -9.52 19.66
C MET A 87 16.88 -9.06 18.20
N THR A 88 17.55 -9.80 17.32
CA THR A 88 17.85 -9.31 15.95
C THR A 88 17.11 -10.07 14.87
N ASN A 89 16.79 -11.34 15.08
CA ASN A 89 16.08 -12.12 14.07
C ASN A 89 15.31 -13.30 14.67
N ILE A 90 14.32 -13.79 13.92
CA ILE A 90 13.60 -15.01 14.21
C ILE A 90 13.40 -15.79 12.90
N TRP A 91 13.74 -17.07 12.93
CA TRP A 91 13.51 -18.00 11.84
C TRP A 91 12.61 -19.14 12.30
N TYR A 92 12.02 -19.81 11.34
CA TYR A 92 11.25 -21.01 11.59
C TYR A 92 11.49 -22.01 10.46
N LYS A 93 11.31 -23.28 10.79
CA LYS A 93 11.35 -24.37 9.82
C LYS A 93 10.36 -25.44 10.23
N LYS A 94 9.51 -25.85 9.29
CA LYS A 94 8.66 -27.02 9.49
C LYS A 94 9.48 -28.30 9.32
N LEU A 95 9.44 -29.15 10.33
CA LEU A 95 9.98 -30.52 10.30
C LEU A 95 8.81 -31.52 10.42
N PRO A 96 9.00 -32.80 10.06
CA PRO A 96 7.89 -33.75 9.92
C PRO A 96 6.97 -33.87 11.15
N ASN A 97 7.51 -33.70 12.36
CA ASN A 97 6.77 -33.93 13.61
C ASN A 97 6.76 -32.72 14.56
N TYR A 98 7.40 -31.60 14.17
CA TYR A 98 7.45 -30.39 14.99
C TYR A 98 7.81 -29.17 14.16
N THR A 99 7.49 -27.99 14.68
CA THR A 99 7.90 -26.70 14.14
C THR A 99 9.07 -26.18 14.95
N HIS A 100 10.23 -26.00 14.30
CA HIS A 100 11.46 -25.48 14.91
C HIS A 100 11.53 -23.97 14.72
N LEU A 101 11.56 -23.20 15.81
CA LEU A 101 11.77 -21.76 15.81
C LEU A 101 13.17 -21.45 16.33
N THR A 102 13.84 -20.49 15.70
CA THR A 102 15.18 -20.03 16.08
C THR A 102 15.15 -18.54 16.29
N ILE A 103 15.41 -18.09 17.52
CA ILE A 103 15.51 -16.68 17.85
C ILE A 103 16.99 -16.31 18.01
N LYS A 104 17.44 -15.24 17.36
CA LYS A 104 18.82 -14.77 17.41
C LYS A 104 18.95 -13.49 18.20
N ALA A 105 19.99 -13.44 19.03
CA ALA A 105 20.41 -12.26 19.75
C ALA A 105 21.76 -11.72 19.24
N SER A 106 21.97 -10.41 19.40
CA SER A 106 23.22 -9.73 19.05
C SER A 106 24.40 -10.16 19.94
N GLY A 107 24.12 -10.66 21.14
CA GLY A 107 25.09 -11.14 22.13
C GLY A 107 24.61 -12.42 22.84
N SER A 108 25.30 -12.83 23.90
CA SER A 108 24.93 -14.02 24.68
C SER A 108 23.73 -13.75 25.59
N ILE A 109 22.70 -14.57 25.46
CA ILE A 109 21.51 -14.60 26.31
C ILE A 109 21.94 -15.19 27.66
N SER A 110 21.85 -14.37 28.71
CA SER A 110 22.26 -14.76 30.07
C SER A 110 21.12 -15.36 30.87
N GLU A 111 19.89 -14.88 30.67
CA GLU A 111 18.70 -15.32 31.42
C GLU A 111 17.44 -15.24 30.53
N TYR A 112 16.66 -16.32 30.51
CA TYR A 112 15.35 -16.37 29.90
C TYR A 112 14.39 -17.21 30.75
N GLU A 113 13.10 -16.90 30.68
CA GLU A 113 12.03 -17.60 31.39
C GLU A 113 10.99 -18.08 30.37
N VAL A 114 10.47 -19.30 30.57
CA VAL A 114 9.44 -19.88 29.70
C VAL A 114 8.22 -20.22 30.54
N SER A 115 7.05 -19.76 30.12
CA SER A 115 5.78 -20.01 30.77
C SER A 115 4.72 -20.43 29.75
N TYR A 116 3.72 -21.17 30.23
CA TYR A 116 2.59 -21.62 29.43
C TYR A 116 1.30 -20.98 29.94
N LEU A 117 0.47 -20.46 29.05
CA LEU A 117 -0.84 -19.88 29.36
C LEU A 117 -1.92 -20.72 28.70
N GLU A 118 -2.89 -21.17 29.50
CA GLU A 118 -4.09 -21.87 29.02
C GLU A 118 -5.21 -20.84 28.73
N SER A 119 -5.99 -21.06 27.66
CA SER A 119 -7.16 -20.23 27.25
C SER A 119 -6.87 -18.76 26.86
N PRO A 120 -6.34 -18.47 25.65
CA PRO A 120 -5.94 -19.40 24.61
C PRO A 120 -4.52 -19.96 24.84
N GLU A 121 -4.24 -21.11 24.25
CA GLU A 121 -2.98 -21.86 24.41
C GLU A 121 -1.78 -21.06 23.87
N ARG A 122 -0.85 -20.70 24.76
CA ARG A 122 0.33 -19.88 24.41
C ARG A 122 1.58 -20.32 25.16
N ILE A 123 2.71 -20.34 24.46
CA ILE A 123 4.05 -20.41 25.07
C ILE A 123 4.61 -19.00 25.10
N VAL A 124 4.97 -18.51 26.27
CA VAL A 124 5.54 -17.18 26.50
C VAL A 124 6.98 -17.32 26.94
N ILE A 125 7.87 -16.64 26.24
CA ILE A 125 9.32 -16.68 26.45
C ILE A 125 9.79 -15.25 26.70
N ASP A 126 10.28 -15.01 27.92
CA ASP A 126 10.75 -13.71 28.37
C ASP A 126 12.28 -13.73 28.46
N VAL A 127 12.93 -12.95 27.62
CA VAL A 127 14.39 -12.79 27.63
C VAL A 127 14.71 -11.52 28.40
N LYS A 128 15.40 -11.67 29.54
CA LYS A 128 15.76 -10.55 30.42
C LYS A 128 17.03 -9.85 29.92
N ASN A 129 17.18 -8.58 30.28
CA ASN A 129 18.26 -7.70 29.83
C ASN A 129 18.33 -7.55 28.30
N ALA A 130 17.22 -7.75 27.59
CA ALA A 130 17.16 -7.72 26.13
C ALA A 130 16.23 -6.63 25.60
N TYR A 131 16.70 -5.91 24.59
CA TYR A 131 15.95 -4.93 23.84
C TYR A 131 15.46 -5.50 22.50
N TYR A 132 14.24 -5.13 22.15
CA TYR A 132 13.63 -5.43 20.87
C TYR A 132 14.13 -4.46 19.80
N SER A 133 14.78 -4.96 18.74
CA SER A 133 15.28 -4.12 17.63
C SER A 133 14.31 -4.18 16.45
N ILE A 134 13.57 -3.09 16.21
CA ILE A 134 12.57 -2.96 15.13
C ILE A 134 13.22 -2.90 13.74
N ASP A 135 14.44 -2.38 13.62
CA ASP A 135 15.10 -2.17 12.32
C ASP A 135 15.68 -3.46 11.70
N GLU A 136 15.96 -4.50 12.51
CA GLU A 136 16.50 -5.79 12.06
C GLU A 136 15.45 -6.93 12.06
N LEU A 137 14.44 -6.86 12.93
CA LEU A 137 13.27 -7.74 12.88
C LEU A 137 12.25 -7.12 11.93
N SER A 138 12.25 -7.55 10.66
CA SER A 138 11.22 -7.17 9.71
C SER A 138 9.83 -7.35 10.34
N LYS A 139 9.02 -6.27 10.39
CA LYS A 139 7.65 -6.24 10.90
C LYS A 139 6.93 -7.55 10.58
N ASN A 140 6.75 -8.47 11.52
CA ASN A 140 5.88 -9.63 11.32
C ASN A 140 5.50 -10.28 12.64
N ILE A 141 4.20 -10.26 12.91
CA ILE A 141 3.52 -11.46 13.40
C ILE A 141 3.88 -12.54 12.38
N LEU A 142 4.66 -13.54 12.77
CA LEU A 142 4.86 -14.69 11.90
C LEU A 142 3.57 -15.49 11.93
N PHE A 143 2.70 -15.29 10.94
CA PHE A 143 1.58 -16.18 10.68
C PHE A 143 2.16 -17.49 10.16
N LEU A 144 2.36 -18.43 11.07
CA LEU A 144 3.00 -19.69 10.72
C LEU A 144 1.99 -20.73 10.29
N ASN A 145 0.76 -20.74 10.83
CA ASN A 145 -0.28 -21.76 10.55
C ASN A 145 0.31 -23.15 10.20
N MET A 146 1.30 -23.57 10.99
CA MET A 146 2.24 -24.65 10.64
C MET A 146 2.29 -25.63 11.79
N GLY A 147 1.62 -26.76 11.58
CA GLY A 147 1.47 -27.77 12.63
C GLY A 147 0.69 -27.21 13.82
N SER A 148 1.25 -27.38 15.02
CA SER A 148 0.65 -26.85 16.26
C SER A 148 0.74 -25.32 16.45
N VAL A 149 1.60 -24.63 15.69
CA VAL A 149 1.88 -23.19 15.88
C VAL A 149 0.97 -22.34 14.98
N LYS A 150 0.13 -21.50 15.61
CA LYS A 150 -0.74 -20.54 14.92
C LYS A 150 0.04 -19.32 14.45
N GLN A 151 0.71 -18.65 15.38
CA GLN A 151 1.51 -17.47 15.08
C GLN A 151 2.57 -17.22 16.16
N VAL A 152 3.61 -16.47 15.82
CA VAL A 152 4.60 -15.98 16.79
C VAL A 152 4.57 -14.45 16.81
N ARG A 153 4.35 -13.90 18.00
CA ARG A 153 4.38 -12.47 18.28
C ARG A 153 5.62 -12.15 19.09
N CYS A 154 6.25 -11.02 18.80
CA CYS A 154 7.41 -10.55 19.54
C CYS A 154 7.30 -9.06 19.82
N GLY A 155 7.84 -8.61 20.94
CA GLY A 155 7.87 -7.19 21.27
C GLY A 155 8.59 -6.91 22.57
N GLN A 156 8.86 -5.62 22.82
CA GLN A 156 9.34 -5.15 24.11
C GLN A 156 8.19 -5.24 25.13
N PHE A 157 8.35 -6.06 26.17
CA PHE A 157 7.34 -6.19 27.22
C PHE A 157 7.54 -5.15 28.33
N GLU A 158 8.79 -4.97 28.76
CA GLU A 158 9.17 -3.98 29.78
C GLU A 158 10.50 -3.33 29.38
N SER A 159 10.64 -2.02 29.56
CA SER A 159 11.85 -1.26 29.15
C SER A 159 12.70 -0.80 30.33
N GLU A 160 12.09 -0.59 31.50
CA GLU A 160 12.75 -0.20 32.76
C GLU A 160 11.98 -0.85 33.93
N PRO A 161 12.63 -1.26 35.04
CA PRO A 161 14.05 -1.08 35.37
C PRO A 161 14.97 -2.17 34.78
N ILE A 162 14.43 -3.31 34.32
CA ILE A 162 15.16 -4.37 33.62
C ILE A 162 14.46 -4.60 32.27
N PRO A 163 15.13 -4.43 31.12
CA PRO A 163 14.47 -4.58 29.84
C PRO A 163 14.16 -6.06 29.56
N ILE A 164 12.91 -6.36 29.22
CA ILE A 164 12.43 -7.71 28.90
C ILE A 164 11.82 -7.71 27.51
N THR A 165 12.39 -8.53 26.61
CA THR A 165 11.79 -8.83 25.31
C THR A 165 10.98 -10.11 25.42
N ARG A 166 9.71 -10.06 25.01
CA ARG A 166 8.77 -11.19 25.10
C ARG A 166 8.48 -11.76 23.72
N PHE A 167 8.55 -13.08 23.62
CA PHE A 167 8.07 -13.85 22.49
C PHE A 167 6.85 -14.66 22.93
N VAL A 168 5.76 -14.57 22.17
CA VAL A 168 4.51 -15.30 22.42
C VAL A 168 4.21 -16.17 21.21
N VAL A 169 4.31 -17.48 21.40
CA VAL A 169 3.92 -18.48 20.41
C VAL A 169 2.47 -18.86 20.70
N ASP A 170 1.54 -18.38 19.87
CA ASP A 170 0.14 -18.78 19.96
C ASP A 170 -0.03 -20.15 19.28
N LEU A 171 -0.71 -21.08 19.96
CA LEU A 171 -0.95 -22.44 19.49
C LEU A 171 -2.42 -22.63 19.10
N PHE A 172 -2.70 -23.60 18.23
CA PHE A 172 -4.09 -24.01 17.92
C PHE A 172 -4.71 -24.81 19.06
N GLN A 173 -3.89 -25.59 19.76
CA GLN A 173 -4.27 -26.42 20.89
C GLN A 173 -3.04 -26.68 21.77
N LYS A 174 -3.24 -27.37 22.90
CA LYS A 174 -2.14 -27.75 23.78
C LYS A 174 -1.17 -28.71 23.09
N SER A 175 0.11 -28.34 23.07
CA SER A 175 1.17 -29.08 22.40
C SER A 175 2.43 -29.11 23.25
N ASP A 176 3.14 -30.24 23.18
CA ASP A 176 4.45 -30.37 23.83
C ASP A 176 5.47 -29.46 23.15
N TYR A 177 6.39 -28.92 23.95
CA TYR A 177 7.44 -28.04 23.44
C TYR A 177 8.76 -28.20 24.20
N GLU A 178 9.86 -27.88 23.55
CA GLU A 178 11.18 -27.85 24.15
C GLU A 178 11.90 -26.54 23.79
N VAL A 179 12.52 -25.89 24.78
CA VAL A 179 13.31 -24.66 24.57
C VAL A 179 14.76 -24.91 24.96
N LYS A 180 15.68 -24.73 24.01
CA LYS A 180 17.11 -24.96 24.18
C LYS A 180 17.91 -23.73 23.80
N LEU A 181 18.97 -23.47 24.55
CA LEU A 181 19.95 -22.44 24.21
C LEU A 181 21.12 -23.07 23.45
N SER A 182 21.59 -22.41 22.39
CA SER A 182 22.79 -22.80 21.64
C SER A 182 24.04 -22.80 22.53
N SER A 183 25.05 -23.57 22.14
CA SER A 183 26.33 -23.68 22.86
C SER A 183 27.07 -22.35 22.99
N ASP A 184 26.86 -21.41 22.08
CA ASP A 184 27.40 -20.04 22.12
C ASP A 184 26.49 -19.05 22.89
N SER A 185 25.33 -19.53 23.37
CA SER A 185 24.30 -18.75 24.06
C SER A 185 23.67 -17.63 23.24
N ARG A 186 23.80 -17.62 21.90
CA ARG A 186 23.28 -16.52 21.05
C ARG A 186 22.00 -16.85 20.32
N LEU A 187 21.63 -18.14 20.27
CA LEU A 187 20.43 -18.64 19.62
C LEU A 187 19.57 -19.38 20.63
N LEU A 188 18.27 -19.09 20.61
CA LEU A 188 17.26 -19.81 21.36
C LEU A 188 16.44 -20.66 20.37
N TYR A 189 16.47 -21.98 20.54
CA TYR A 189 15.74 -22.94 19.75
C TYR A 189 14.46 -23.33 20.49
N ILE A 190 13.33 -23.33 19.80
CA ILE A 190 12.02 -23.71 20.33
C ILE A 190 11.40 -24.72 19.39
N ASP A 191 11.28 -25.96 19.87
CA ASP A 191 10.64 -27.04 19.14
C ASP A 191 9.21 -27.20 19.66
N VAL A 192 8.21 -27.01 18.79
CA VAL A 192 6.80 -27.23 19.13
C VAL A 192 6.29 -28.44 18.37
N TYR A 193 5.97 -29.52 19.08
CA TYR A 193 5.57 -30.79 18.47
C TYR A 193 4.15 -30.75 17.91
N ASP A 194 3.94 -31.45 16.80
CA ASP A 194 2.63 -31.60 16.19
C ASP A 194 1.77 -32.57 16.98
N TYR A 195 0.46 -32.29 17.02
CA TYR A 195 -0.50 -33.23 17.57
C TYR A 195 -0.70 -34.42 16.61
N THR A 196 -0.76 -35.63 17.14
CA THR A 196 -1.05 -36.84 16.35
C THR A 196 -2.54 -37.08 16.14
N GLU A 197 -3.42 -36.38 16.86
CA GLU A 197 -4.88 -36.56 16.80
C GLU A 197 -5.60 -35.21 16.87
N PHE A 198 -6.43 -34.93 15.85
CA PHE A 198 -7.32 -33.78 15.81
C PHE A 198 -8.42 -33.97 16.87
N LYS A 199 -8.39 -33.21 17.97
CA LYS A 199 -9.53 -33.13 18.89
C LYS A 199 -10.45 -32.01 18.41
N ALA A 200 -11.59 -32.38 17.84
CA ALA A 200 -12.70 -31.45 17.67
C ALA A 200 -13.08 -30.87 19.05
N PRO A 201 -13.39 -29.57 19.16
CA PRO A 201 -13.79 -28.98 20.43
C PRO A 201 -15.05 -29.69 20.96
N GLU A 202 -15.03 -30.05 22.25
CA GLU A 202 -16.16 -30.68 22.94
C GLU A 202 -17.44 -29.86 22.75
N GLU A 203 -18.50 -30.54 22.32
CA GLU A 203 -19.83 -29.99 22.08
C GLU A 203 -20.36 -29.21 23.28
N GLN A 204 -20.79 -27.98 23.04
CA GLN A 204 -21.64 -27.25 23.97
C GLN A 204 -22.97 -28.00 24.10
N VAL A 205 -23.29 -28.44 25.32
CA VAL A 205 -24.60 -29.02 25.65
C VAL A 205 -25.67 -27.95 25.48
N PHE A 206 -26.40 -27.98 24.37
CA PHE A 206 -27.58 -27.15 24.17
C PHE A 206 -28.79 -27.75 24.89
N THR A 207 -29.49 -26.89 25.62
CA THR A 207 -30.71 -27.21 26.37
C THR A 207 -31.84 -27.57 25.41
N VAL A 208 -32.48 -28.72 25.62
CA VAL A 208 -33.59 -29.20 24.80
C VAL A 208 -34.81 -28.29 25.00
N THR A 209 -35.15 -27.53 23.96
CA THR A 209 -36.47 -26.91 23.82
C THR A 209 -37.28 -27.82 22.90
N PRO A 210 -38.54 -28.18 23.22
CA PRO A 210 -39.29 -29.14 22.42
C PRO A 210 -39.55 -28.58 21.03
N VAL A 211 -38.97 -29.25 20.02
CA VAL A 211 -39.19 -28.98 18.61
C VAL A 211 -40.65 -29.28 18.28
N LYS A 212 -41.31 -28.25 17.75
CA LYS A 212 -42.63 -28.33 17.12
C LYS A 212 -42.53 -29.33 15.97
N SER A 213 -43.44 -30.29 15.94
CA SER A 213 -43.49 -31.38 14.96
C SER A 213 -43.54 -30.85 13.53
N GLU A 214 -42.38 -30.76 12.89
CA GLU A 214 -42.26 -30.82 11.44
C GLU A 214 -42.28 -32.29 11.03
N ALA A 215 -43.13 -32.58 10.05
CA ALA A 215 -43.40 -33.92 9.59
C ALA A 215 -42.10 -34.58 9.10
N VAL A 216 -41.70 -35.64 9.79
CA VAL A 216 -40.69 -36.59 9.33
C VAL A 216 -41.20 -37.17 8.01
N LYS A 217 -40.66 -36.71 6.88
CA LYS A 217 -40.65 -37.49 5.65
C LYS A 217 -39.77 -38.70 5.95
N ILE A 218 -40.40 -39.86 6.12
CA ILE A 218 -39.72 -41.15 6.13
C ILE A 218 -39.25 -41.36 4.69
N GLU A 219 -38.02 -40.93 4.38
CA GLU A 219 -37.29 -41.51 3.27
C GLU A 219 -36.95 -42.94 3.67
N LYS A 220 -37.37 -43.90 2.83
CA LYS A 220 -36.93 -45.28 2.96
C LYS A 220 -35.43 -45.30 2.73
N GLU A 221 -34.65 -45.49 3.78
CA GLU A 221 -33.31 -46.09 3.66
C GLU A 221 -33.51 -47.47 3.02
N GLU A 222 -33.18 -47.58 1.73
CA GLU A 222 -32.93 -48.89 1.14
C GLU A 222 -31.68 -49.47 1.81
N GLU A 223 -31.79 -50.68 2.38
CA GLU A 223 -30.65 -51.40 2.96
C GLU A 223 -29.46 -51.37 1.99
N PRO A 224 -28.21 -51.18 2.46
CA PRO A 224 -27.05 -51.19 1.59
C PRO A 224 -26.95 -52.55 0.91
N LYS A 225 -27.27 -52.60 -0.39
CA LYS A 225 -27.04 -53.79 -1.20
C LYS A 225 -25.53 -54.00 -1.29
N ILE A 226 -25.04 -55.02 -0.58
CA ILE A 226 -23.66 -55.47 -0.69
C ILE A 226 -23.48 -55.98 -2.13
N SER A 227 -22.53 -55.39 -2.86
CA SER A 227 -22.19 -55.82 -4.22
C SER A 227 -21.81 -57.30 -4.22
N ILE A 228 -22.28 -58.05 -5.22
CA ILE A 228 -22.05 -59.50 -5.33
C ILE A 228 -20.54 -59.82 -5.31
N LEU A 229 -19.72 -58.90 -5.83
CA LEU A 229 -18.26 -59.03 -5.87
C LEU A 229 -17.57 -58.97 -4.49
N ASP A 230 -18.23 -58.43 -3.47
CA ASP A 230 -17.69 -58.28 -2.11
C ASP A 230 -18.23 -59.35 -1.14
N VAL A 231 -19.10 -60.26 -1.62
CA VAL A 231 -19.68 -61.35 -0.81
C VAL A 231 -18.62 -62.38 -0.41
N TYR A 232 -17.62 -62.61 -1.28
CA TYR A 232 -16.54 -63.55 -1.03
C TYR A 232 -15.27 -62.83 -0.55
N THR A 233 -14.90 -63.06 0.72
CA THR A 233 -13.81 -62.33 1.39
C THR A 233 -12.50 -63.11 1.51
N GLU A 234 -12.46 -64.39 1.12
CA GLU A 234 -11.24 -65.20 1.21
C GLU A 234 -10.24 -64.87 0.08
N PRO A 235 -8.92 -64.95 0.33
CA PRO A 235 -7.91 -64.65 -0.67
C PRO A 235 -7.85 -65.75 -1.76
N ILE A 236 -7.97 -65.32 -3.01
CA ILE A 236 -7.87 -66.15 -4.20
C ILE A 236 -6.42 -66.18 -4.68
N ASN A 237 -5.88 -67.40 -4.79
CA ASN A 237 -4.57 -67.70 -5.34
C ASN A 237 -4.77 -68.57 -6.58
N LEU A 238 -4.39 -68.07 -7.76
CA LEU A 238 -4.73 -68.70 -9.03
C LEU A 238 -3.60 -68.54 -10.03
N ASN A 239 -3.08 -69.65 -10.55
CA ASN A 239 -2.02 -69.65 -11.55
C ASN A 239 -2.51 -70.35 -12.81
N ILE A 240 -2.63 -69.59 -13.89
CA ILE A 240 -3.24 -70.00 -15.15
C ILE A 240 -2.27 -69.72 -16.29
N PHE A 241 -2.14 -70.69 -17.19
CA PHE A 241 -1.29 -70.58 -18.36
C PHE A 241 -2.06 -71.04 -19.59
N GLU A 242 -2.30 -70.13 -20.54
CA GLU A 242 -2.96 -70.40 -21.83
C GLU A 242 -4.36 -71.06 -21.72
N GLU A 243 -5.15 -70.70 -20.70
CA GLU A 243 -6.50 -71.28 -20.47
C GLU A 243 -7.61 -70.41 -21.09
N ASP A 244 -8.75 -71.02 -21.43
CA ASP A 244 -9.91 -70.26 -21.91
C ASP A 244 -10.52 -69.40 -20.79
N VAL A 245 -10.73 -68.11 -21.06
CA VAL A 245 -11.33 -67.15 -20.12
C VAL A 245 -12.69 -67.65 -19.60
N VAL A 246 -13.48 -68.33 -20.43
CA VAL A 246 -14.77 -68.90 -20.03
C VAL A 246 -14.59 -69.99 -18.97
N ASN A 247 -13.57 -70.83 -19.11
CA ASN A 247 -13.26 -71.89 -18.14
C ASN A 247 -12.74 -71.30 -16.82
N VAL A 248 -11.92 -70.25 -16.90
CA VAL A 248 -11.41 -69.53 -15.73
C VAL A 248 -12.56 -68.91 -14.93
N LEU A 249 -13.47 -68.20 -15.61
CA LEU A 249 -14.63 -67.57 -14.97
C LEU A 249 -15.58 -68.61 -14.37
N ARG A 250 -15.79 -69.76 -15.04
CA ARG A 250 -16.56 -70.88 -14.48
C ARG A 250 -15.91 -71.46 -13.22
N GLY A 251 -14.59 -71.66 -13.23
CA GLY A 251 -13.86 -72.12 -12.06
C GLY A 251 -13.94 -71.15 -10.88
N LEU A 252 -13.94 -69.84 -11.15
CA LEU A 252 -14.16 -68.82 -10.12
C LEU A 252 -15.60 -68.79 -9.58
N SER A 253 -16.61 -69.00 -10.43
CA SER A 253 -18.00 -69.17 -10.01
C SER A 253 -18.14 -70.38 -9.08
N GLU A 254 -17.54 -71.52 -9.46
CA GLU A 254 -17.56 -72.75 -8.64
C GLU A 254 -16.82 -72.58 -7.30
N LEU A 255 -15.71 -71.86 -7.28
CA LEU A 255 -14.92 -71.61 -6.08
C LEU A 255 -15.66 -70.68 -5.09
N THR A 256 -16.29 -69.62 -5.61
CA THR A 256 -16.89 -68.56 -4.78
C THR A 256 -18.37 -68.77 -4.49
N GLY A 257 -19.03 -69.66 -5.22
CA GLY A 257 -20.48 -69.89 -5.12
C GLY A 257 -21.32 -68.76 -5.72
N ILE A 258 -20.71 -67.86 -6.48
CA ILE A 258 -21.37 -66.73 -7.13
C ILE A 258 -21.86 -67.16 -8.51
N ASP A 259 -23.14 -66.95 -8.82
CA ASP A 259 -23.70 -67.25 -10.13
C ASP A 259 -23.14 -66.28 -11.18
N ILE A 260 -22.44 -66.81 -12.19
CA ILE A 260 -21.88 -66.02 -13.29
C ILE A 260 -22.58 -66.41 -14.60
N MET A 261 -23.16 -65.43 -15.28
CA MET A 261 -23.70 -65.55 -16.64
C MET A 261 -22.68 -64.99 -17.63
N ILE A 262 -22.17 -65.84 -18.51
CA ILE A 262 -21.17 -65.48 -19.52
C ILE A 262 -21.87 -65.36 -20.88
N ASP A 263 -21.76 -64.21 -21.52
CA ASP A 263 -22.31 -63.96 -22.86
C ASP A 263 -21.40 -64.55 -23.96
N ASP A 264 -21.98 -64.85 -25.13
CA ASP A 264 -21.26 -65.40 -26.28
C ASP A 264 -20.13 -64.49 -26.81
N SER A 265 -20.17 -63.19 -26.45
CA SER A 265 -19.10 -62.23 -26.75
C SER A 265 -17.79 -62.48 -25.99
N VAL A 266 -17.80 -63.30 -24.94
CA VAL A 266 -16.61 -63.61 -24.13
C VAL A 266 -15.77 -64.70 -24.81
N SER A 267 -14.58 -64.35 -25.28
CA SER A 267 -13.66 -65.32 -25.89
C SER A 267 -12.18 -64.95 -25.70
N GLY A 268 -11.30 -65.96 -25.76
CA GLY A 268 -9.85 -65.80 -25.78
C GLY A 268 -9.12 -66.56 -24.67
N GLN A 269 -7.80 -66.65 -24.80
CA GLN A 269 -6.93 -67.33 -23.84
C GLN A 269 -6.30 -66.35 -22.85
N LEU A 270 -6.17 -66.77 -21.59
CA LEU A 270 -5.61 -65.98 -20.50
C LEU A 270 -4.42 -66.70 -19.85
N THR A 271 -3.37 -65.93 -19.60
CA THR A 271 -2.24 -66.34 -18.76
C THR A 271 -2.15 -65.32 -17.62
N LEU A 272 -2.45 -65.74 -16.39
CA LEU A 272 -2.37 -64.87 -15.23
C LEU A 272 -1.94 -65.63 -13.97
N ASN A 273 -1.26 -64.93 -13.07
CA ASN A 273 -0.91 -65.45 -11.76
C ASN A 273 -1.39 -64.45 -10.70
N LEU A 274 -2.44 -64.81 -9.96
CA LEU A 274 -3.01 -64.06 -8.85
C LEU A 274 -2.50 -64.62 -7.54
N LYS A 275 -2.05 -63.74 -6.66
CA LYS A 275 -1.64 -64.09 -5.31
C LYS A 275 -2.34 -63.18 -4.30
N ASP A 276 -2.99 -63.78 -3.31
CA ASP A 276 -3.68 -63.12 -2.21
C ASP A 276 -4.63 -62.01 -2.68
N LYS A 277 -5.45 -62.29 -3.71
CA LYS A 277 -6.39 -61.33 -4.29
C LYS A 277 -7.83 -61.55 -3.82
N THR A 278 -8.57 -60.47 -3.61
CA THR A 278 -10.02 -60.55 -3.37
C THR A 278 -10.76 -60.98 -4.65
N PHE A 279 -11.99 -61.47 -4.52
CA PHE A 279 -12.79 -61.88 -5.68
C PHE A 279 -13.02 -60.72 -6.67
N ARG A 280 -13.36 -59.54 -6.16
CA ARG A 280 -13.42 -58.29 -6.95
C ARG A 280 -12.15 -58.06 -7.76
N GLU A 281 -10.99 -58.03 -7.10
CA GLU A 281 -9.72 -57.81 -7.79
C GLU A 281 -9.41 -58.90 -8.82
N ALA A 282 -9.71 -60.17 -8.50
CA ALA A 282 -9.48 -61.29 -9.40
C ALA A 282 -10.31 -61.15 -10.68
N ILE A 283 -11.61 -60.87 -10.55
CA ILE A 283 -12.52 -60.65 -11.69
C ILE A 283 -12.09 -59.43 -12.50
N GLU A 284 -11.84 -58.29 -11.86
CA GLU A 284 -11.44 -57.05 -12.56
C GLU A 284 -10.16 -57.25 -13.39
N LEU A 285 -9.15 -57.95 -12.85
CA LEU A 285 -7.91 -58.25 -13.56
C LEU A 285 -8.11 -59.18 -14.77
N ILE A 286 -9.01 -60.15 -14.65
CA ILE A 286 -9.36 -61.07 -15.74
C ILE A 286 -10.08 -60.31 -16.86
N LEU A 287 -11.07 -59.48 -16.51
CA LEU A 287 -11.88 -58.73 -17.47
C LEU A 287 -11.07 -57.63 -18.17
N MET A 288 -10.23 -56.92 -17.43
CA MET A 288 -9.38 -55.86 -17.96
C MET A 288 -8.42 -56.36 -19.04
N ASN A 289 -7.86 -57.57 -18.91
CA ASN A 289 -6.96 -58.16 -19.92
C ASN A 289 -7.64 -58.36 -21.28
N LYS A 290 -8.96 -58.57 -21.30
CA LYS A 290 -9.73 -58.91 -22.50
C LYS A 290 -10.69 -57.82 -22.96
N GLY A 291 -10.69 -56.65 -22.31
CA GLY A 291 -11.60 -55.56 -22.64
C GLY A 291 -13.08 -55.91 -22.38
N LEU A 292 -13.33 -56.85 -21.48
CA LEU A 292 -14.67 -57.24 -21.04
C LEU A 292 -15.13 -56.32 -19.91
N ASP A 293 -16.42 -56.34 -19.62
CA ASP A 293 -17.02 -55.64 -18.49
C ASP A 293 -18.07 -56.55 -17.83
N TYR A 294 -18.62 -56.10 -16.70
CA TYR A 294 -19.63 -56.85 -15.97
C TYR A 294 -20.79 -55.96 -15.53
N THR A 295 -21.93 -56.59 -15.25
CA THR A 295 -23.05 -55.95 -14.56
C THR A 295 -23.73 -56.94 -13.62
N GLU A 296 -24.18 -56.44 -12.47
CA GLU A 296 -24.88 -57.24 -11.47
C GLU A 296 -26.39 -57.14 -11.71
N VAL A 297 -27.04 -58.29 -11.92
CA VAL A 297 -28.49 -58.37 -12.10
C VAL A 297 -29.05 -59.42 -11.15
N SER A 298 -29.78 -58.96 -10.14
CA SER A 298 -30.31 -59.80 -9.05
C SER A 298 -29.17 -60.48 -8.28
N ASP A 299 -29.02 -61.81 -8.37
CA ASP A 299 -27.96 -62.58 -7.70
C ASP A 299 -26.94 -63.14 -8.71
N THR A 300 -26.95 -62.65 -9.96
CA THR A 300 -26.09 -63.14 -11.04
C THR A 300 -25.18 -62.04 -11.57
N LEU A 301 -23.90 -62.36 -11.71
CA LEU A 301 -22.89 -61.52 -12.36
C LEU A 301 -22.88 -61.80 -13.86
N ILE A 302 -23.33 -60.84 -14.67
CA ILE A 302 -23.30 -60.94 -16.14
C ILE A 302 -21.97 -60.40 -16.64
N ILE A 303 -21.26 -61.19 -17.45
CA ILE A 303 -19.97 -60.84 -18.04
C ILE A 303 -20.08 -60.90 -19.57
N ALA A 304 -19.72 -59.81 -20.24
CA ALA A 304 -19.77 -59.68 -21.70
C ALA A 304 -18.75 -58.64 -22.20
N ALA A 305 -18.65 -58.46 -23.51
CA ALA A 305 -17.94 -57.32 -24.09
C ALA A 305 -18.58 -55.99 -23.66
N LYS A 306 -17.78 -54.91 -23.56
CA LYS A 306 -18.20 -53.60 -23.04
C LYS A 306 -19.46 -53.04 -23.72
N ASP A 307 -19.53 -53.13 -25.04
CA ASP A 307 -20.66 -52.69 -25.86
C ASP A 307 -21.93 -53.51 -25.61
N VAL A 308 -21.79 -54.78 -25.27
CA VAL A 308 -22.89 -55.68 -24.92
C VAL A 308 -23.39 -55.43 -23.50
N ILE A 309 -22.48 -55.22 -22.53
CA ILE A 309 -22.82 -54.88 -21.13
C ILE A 309 -23.63 -53.58 -21.04
N GLU A 310 -23.33 -52.59 -21.87
CA GLU A 310 -24.13 -51.37 -21.96
C GLU A 310 -25.61 -51.64 -22.31
N GLY A 311 -25.91 -52.73 -23.02
CA GLY A 311 -27.28 -53.16 -23.31
C GLY A 311 -28.01 -53.76 -22.09
N TYR A 312 -27.28 -54.29 -21.11
CA TYR A 312 -27.82 -54.86 -19.88
C TYR A 312 -28.00 -53.82 -18.76
N LYS A 313 -27.30 -52.68 -18.82
CA LYS A 313 -27.48 -51.56 -17.88
C LYS A 313 -28.84 -50.88 -18.12
N LYS A 314 -29.83 -51.18 -17.26
CA LYS A 314 -31.17 -50.56 -17.35
C LYS A 314 -31.11 -49.08 -17.00
N PRO A 315 -31.67 -48.18 -17.83
CA PRO A 315 -31.78 -46.78 -17.47
C PRO A 315 -32.78 -46.63 -16.32
N ILE A 316 -32.37 -45.92 -15.29
CA ILE A 316 -33.22 -45.50 -14.18
C ILE A 316 -33.52 -44.01 -14.32
N THR A 317 -34.67 -43.58 -13.83
CA THR A 317 -35.04 -42.16 -13.77
C THR A 317 -35.05 -41.71 -12.32
N ARG A 318 -34.29 -40.66 -12.01
CA ARG A 318 -34.28 -40.01 -10.68
C ARG A 318 -34.70 -38.55 -10.84
N VAL A 319 -35.45 -38.06 -9.87
CA VAL A 319 -35.94 -36.67 -9.81
C VAL A 319 -35.20 -35.96 -8.69
N PHE A 320 -34.55 -34.86 -9.01
CA PHE A 320 -33.83 -34.00 -8.07
C PHE A 320 -34.58 -32.67 -7.91
N GLU A 321 -35.09 -32.40 -6.73
CA GLU A 321 -35.77 -31.14 -6.40
C GLU A 321 -34.73 -30.09 -6.00
N LEU A 322 -34.73 -28.93 -6.66
CA LEU A 322 -33.82 -27.82 -6.39
C LEU A 322 -34.50 -26.82 -5.45
N LYS A 323 -33.76 -26.35 -4.44
CA LYS A 323 -34.25 -25.40 -3.43
C LYS A 323 -33.80 -23.96 -3.70
N ASN A 324 -32.60 -23.80 -4.21
CA ASN A 324 -31.89 -22.53 -4.32
C ASN A 324 -31.65 -22.13 -5.79
N ALA A 325 -31.33 -23.11 -6.65
CA ALA A 325 -31.10 -22.89 -8.07
C ALA A 325 -32.37 -23.06 -8.91
N SER A 326 -32.43 -22.37 -10.05
CA SER A 326 -33.50 -22.57 -11.04
C SER A 326 -33.23 -23.83 -11.86
N ALA A 327 -34.25 -24.66 -12.06
CA ALA A 327 -34.16 -25.87 -12.89
C ALA A 327 -33.72 -25.58 -14.34
N GLU A 328 -34.07 -24.42 -14.91
CA GLU A 328 -33.66 -24.07 -16.27
C GLU A 328 -32.16 -23.72 -16.35
N GLU A 329 -31.65 -23.02 -15.35
CA GLU A 329 -30.23 -22.64 -15.24
C GLU A 329 -29.38 -23.87 -14.95
N ALA A 330 -29.80 -24.69 -13.98
CA ALA A 330 -29.14 -25.94 -13.64
C ALA A 330 -29.08 -26.89 -14.86
N LYS A 331 -30.16 -27.01 -15.64
CA LYS A 331 -30.16 -27.79 -16.88
C LYS A 331 -29.14 -27.28 -17.89
N SER A 332 -29.05 -25.96 -18.08
CA SER A 332 -28.09 -25.36 -19.03
C SER A 332 -26.65 -25.70 -18.67
N ILE A 333 -26.34 -25.74 -17.37
CA ILE A 333 -25.03 -26.16 -16.86
C ILE A 333 -24.85 -27.68 -17.06
N LEU A 334 -25.83 -28.50 -16.67
CA LEU A 334 -25.78 -29.96 -16.77
C LEU A 334 -25.69 -30.48 -18.21
N ASP A 335 -26.30 -29.78 -19.17
CA ASP A 335 -26.22 -30.13 -20.60
C ASP A 335 -24.78 -30.02 -21.13
N SER A 336 -23.94 -29.14 -20.54
CA SER A 336 -22.52 -29.03 -20.90
C SER A 336 -21.66 -30.20 -20.42
N TYR A 337 -22.14 -30.95 -19.42
CA TYR A 337 -21.47 -32.13 -18.87
C TYR A 337 -21.86 -33.44 -19.57
N LYS A 338 -22.72 -33.39 -20.60
CA LYS A 338 -23.05 -34.57 -21.40
C LYS A 338 -21.83 -34.98 -22.24
N THR A 339 -21.22 -36.12 -21.91
CA THR A 339 -20.18 -36.75 -22.72
C THR A 339 -20.72 -37.17 -24.08
N GLU A 340 -19.93 -36.99 -25.16
CA GLU A 340 -20.26 -37.53 -26.48
C GLU A 340 -20.46 -39.06 -26.38
N GLY A 341 -21.70 -39.52 -26.57
CA GLY A 341 -22.09 -40.93 -26.48
C GLY A 341 -22.92 -41.33 -25.25
N SER A 342 -23.04 -40.47 -24.22
CA SER A 342 -23.89 -40.74 -23.06
C SER A 342 -25.38 -40.72 -23.44
N LYS A 343 -26.12 -41.78 -23.08
CA LYS A 343 -27.59 -41.87 -23.29
C LYS A 343 -28.40 -41.13 -22.22
N VAL A 344 -27.76 -40.26 -21.44
CA VAL A 344 -28.40 -39.53 -20.35
C VAL A 344 -29.35 -38.47 -20.89
N ASN A 345 -30.61 -38.60 -20.52
CA ASN A 345 -31.63 -37.59 -20.79
C ASN A 345 -31.84 -36.74 -19.53
N ILE A 346 -31.70 -35.42 -19.67
CA ILE A 346 -31.86 -34.44 -18.58
C ILE A 346 -32.98 -33.51 -18.99
N VAL A 347 -34.02 -33.41 -18.17
CA VAL A 347 -35.19 -32.56 -18.40
C VAL A 347 -35.44 -31.71 -17.17
N ALA A 348 -35.62 -30.39 -17.37
CA ALA A 348 -36.07 -29.50 -16.31
C ALA A 348 -37.61 -29.49 -16.25
N ASP A 349 -38.18 -29.72 -15.07
CA ASP A 349 -39.57 -29.39 -14.76
C ASP A 349 -39.59 -28.08 -13.98
N THR A 350 -39.86 -26.97 -14.68
CA THR A 350 -39.91 -25.62 -14.09
C THR A 350 -41.07 -25.42 -13.12
N ARG A 351 -42.15 -26.22 -13.20
CA ARG A 351 -43.28 -26.14 -12.28
C ARG A 351 -42.93 -26.74 -10.93
N MET A 352 -42.11 -27.80 -10.91
CA MET A 352 -41.63 -28.44 -9.68
C MET A 352 -40.24 -27.95 -9.24
N ASN A 353 -39.63 -27.04 -9.99
CA ASN A 353 -38.22 -26.67 -9.86
C ASN A 353 -37.30 -27.89 -9.69
N ALA A 354 -37.49 -28.89 -10.55
CA ALA A 354 -36.81 -30.18 -10.43
C ALA A 354 -36.10 -30.58 -11.73
N ILE A 355 -34.98 -31.28 -11.60
CA ILE A 355 -34.27 -31.91 -12.70
C ILE A 355 -34.60 -33.41 -12.72
N ILE A 356 -35.12 -33.87 -13.85
CA ILE A 356 -35.41 -35.28 -14.11
C ILE A 356 -34.25 -35.83 -14.93
N VAL A 357 -33.49 -36.76 -14.36
CA VAL A 357 -32.34 -37.41 -15.00
C VAL A 357 -32.70 -38.86 -15.29
N THR A 358 -32.55 -39.27 -16.54
CA THR A 358 -32.71 -40.67 -16.95
C THR A 358 -31.41 -41.17 -17.55
N GLY A 359 -30.80 -42.18 -16.91
CA GLY A 359 -29.48 -42.70 -17.30
C GLY A 359 -29.10 -43.94 -16.50
N THR A 360 -27.84 -44.36 -16.58
CA THR A 360 -27.29 -45.41 -15.71
C THR A 360 -27.07 -44.87 -14.30
N ASN A 361 -26.99 -45.75 -13.29
CA ASN A 361 -26.81 -45.33 -11.89
C ASN A 361 -25.53 -44.50 -11.68
N GLU A 362 -24.42 -44.90 -12.32
CA GLU A 362 -23.14 -44.20 -12.24
C GLU A 362 -23.22 -42.77 -12.81
N GLU A 363 -23.95 -42.58 -13.90
CA GLU A 363 -24.15 -41.25 -14.50
C GLU A 363 -25.02 -40.36 -13.61
N ILE A 364 -26.04 -40.94 -12.97
CA ILE A 364 -26.91 -40.21 -12.05
C ILE A 364 -26.15 -39.75 -10.81
N GLU A 365 -25.29 -40.59 -10.23
CA GLU A 365 -24.47 -40.21 -9.06
C GLU A 365 -23.50 -39.05 -9.38
N LYS A 366 -22.90 -39.05 -10.58
CA LYS A 366 -22.06 -37.91 -11.03
C LYS A 366 -22.87 -36.63 -11.17
N ILE A 367 -24.08 -36.72 -11.74
CA ILE A 367 -24.98 -35.56 -11.90
C ILE A 367 -25.49 -35.07 -10.55
N GLU A 368 -25.79 -35.97 -9.62
CA GLU A 368 -26.20 -35.65 -8.25
C GLU A 368 -25.14 -34.82 -7.52
N GLY A 369 -23.87 -35.18 -7.64
CA GLY A 369 -22.76 -34.38 -7.08
C GLY A 369 -22.62 -32.98 -7.71
N ILE A 370 -22.96 -32.82 -8.98
CA ILE A 370 -22.97 -31.50 -9.64
C ILE A 370 -24.19 -30.70 -9.18
N ILE A 371 -25.36 -31.34 -9.10
CA ILE A 371 -26.60 -30.71 -8.63
C ILE A 371 -26.44 -30.17 -7.20
N SER A 372 -25.81 -30.92 -6.30
CA SER A 372 -25.58 -30.47 -4.92
C SER A 372 -24.67 -29.25 -4.83
N THR A 373 -23.75 -29.08 -5.78
CA THR A 373 -22.90 -27.90 -5.89
C THR A 373 -23.65 -26.70 -6.49
N ILE A 374 -24.52 -26.95 -7.48
CA ILE A 374 -25.34 -25.90 -8.12
C ILE A 374 -26.41 -25.38 -7.17
N ASP A 375 -27.03 -26.25 -6.37
CA ASP A 375 -28.15 -25.92 -5.49
C ASP A 375 -27.71 -25.38 -4.11
N GLU A 376 -26.56 -24.73 -4.04
CA GLU A 376 -26.08 -24.07 -2.82
C GLU A 376 -26.86 -22.77 -2.56
N GLU A 377 -27.07 -22.43 -1.29
CA GLU A 377 -27.78 -21.20 -0.90
C GLU A 377 -26.92 -19.96 -1.16
N LEU A 378 -27.49 -19.00 -1.88
CA LEU A 378 -26.85 -17.71 -2.11
C LEU A 378 -27.26 -16.71 -1.03
N LEU A 379 -26.30 -16.35 -0.18
CA LEU A 379 -26.45 -15.37 0.88
C LEU A 379 -26.15 -13.95 0.37
N THR A 380 -26.79 -12.94 0.95
CA THR A 380 -26.46 -11.54 0.71
C THR A 380 -25.71 -10.96 1.90
N ARG A 381 -24.52 -10.40 1.67
CA ARG A 381 -23.74 -9.69 2.68
C ARG A 381 -23.42 -8.29 2.17
N THR A 382 -23.53 -7.31 3.07
CA THR A 382 -23.16 -5.92 2.80
C THR A 382 -21.78 -5.64 3.39
N PHE A 383 -20.91 -5.08 2.58
CA PHE A 383 -19.56 -4.68 2.96
C PHE A 383 -19.46 -3.17 2.94
N LYS A 384 -19.03 -2.60 4.06
CA LYS A 384 -18.81 -1.16 4.16
C LYS A 384 -17.39 -0.83 3.71
N ILE A 385 -17.26 0.23 2.91
CA ILE A 385 -15.99 0.76 2.44
C ILE A 385 -15.67 2.01 3.26
N ASP A 386 -14.55 1.99 3.98
CA ASP A 386 -14.18 3.04 4.93
C ASP A 386 -13.18 4.05 4.36
N ASN A 387 -12.32 3.67 3.39
CA ASN A 387 -11.23 4.53 2.91
C ASN A 387 -11.37 4.98 1.45
N ALA A 388 -11.94 4.17 0.56
CA ALA A 388 -12.28 4.63 -0.79
C ALA A 388 -13.53 5.52 -0.74
N ILE A 389 -13.37 6.79 -1.10
CA ILE A 389 -14.42 7.81 -0.98
C ILE A 389 -15.01 8.13 -2.36
N PHE A 390 -14.21 7.99 -3.41
CA PHE A 390 -14.60 8.41 -4.75
C PHE A 390 -15.30 7.29 -5.52
N GLU A 391 -16.28 7.65 -6.35
CA GLU A 391 -17.10 6.69 -7.11
C GLU A 391 -16.26 5.81 -8.06
N ASP A 392 -15.21 6.39 -8.66
CA ASP A 392 -14.26 5.67 -9.53
C ASP A 392 -13.49 4.57 -8.79
N GLU A 393 -13.15 4.80 -7.52
CA GLU A 393 -12.46 3.82 -6.68
C GLU A 393 -13.38 2.66 -6.30
N ILE A 394 -14.63 2.96 -5.96
CA ILE A 394 -15.63 1.96 -5.59
C ILE A 394 -16.00 1.10 -6.82
N GLU A 395 -16.14 1.71 -7.99
CA GLU A 395 -16.39 0.98 -9.23
C GLU A 395 -15.18 0.10 -9.62
N ALA A 396 -13.95 0.57 -9.39
CA ALA A 396 -12.75 -0.23 -9.58
C ALA A 396 -12.72 -1.46 -8.65
N ILE A 397 -13.14 -1.30 -7.38
CA ILE A 397 -13.28 -2.44 -6.45
C ILE A 397 -14.30 -3.43 -6.99
N LYS A 398 -15.48 -2.98 -7.41
CA LYS A 398 -16.50 -3.86 -8.02
C LYS A 398 -15.96 -4.64 -9.22
N ASN A 399 -15.23 -3.99 -10.12
CA ASN A 399 -14.61 -4.67 -11.27
C ASN A 399 -13.61 -5.77 -10.85
N MET A 400 -12.89 -5.57 -9.73
CA MET A 400 -12.01 -6.61 -9.20
C MET A 400 -12.78 -7.74 -8.51
N LEU A 401 -13.90 -7.44 -7.86
CA LEU A 401 -14.77 -8.45 -7.23
C LEU A 401 -15.43 -9.38 -8.26
N SER A 402 -15.60 -8.94 -9.52
CA SER A 402 -16.08 -9.79 -10.61
C SER A 402 -15.19 -11.02 -10.88
N ILE A 403 -13.95 -11.04 -10.37
CA ILE A 403 -13.07 -12.23 -10.44
C ILE A 403 -13.60 -13.35 -9.54
N ILE A 404 -14.15 -13.01 -8.36
CA ILE A 404 -14.71 -13.97 -7.41
C ILE A 404 -16.16 -14.28 -7.75
N ILE A 405 -16.91 -13.26 -8.21
CA ILE A 405 -18.33 -13.40 -8.56
C ILE A 405 -18.51 -12.98 -10.02
N PRO A 406 -18.46 -13.93 -10.97
CA PRO A 406 -18.47 -13.62 -12.41
C PRO A 406 -19.72 -12.91 -12.91
N ASN A 407 -20.84 -13.04 -12.19
CA ASN A 407 -22.10 -12.42 -12.57
C ASN A 407 -22.22 -11.04 -11.89
N GLU A 408 -22.08 -9.98 -12.69
CA GLU A 408 -22.13 -8.59 -12.23
C GLU A 408 -23.45 -8.22 -11.53
N ASP A 409 -24.57 -8.87 -11.89
CA ASP A 409 -25.88 -8.61 -11.27
C ASP A 409 -25.93 -9.01 -9.79
N ARG A 410 -24.95 -9.79 -9.32
CA ARG A 410 -24.81 -10.21 -7.93
C ARG A 410 -24.03 -9.20 -7.07
N ILE A 411 -23.52 -8.11 -7.67
CA ILE A 411 -22.76 -7.06 -6.99
C ILE A 411 -23.46 -5.72 -7.21
N ASN A 412 -23.92 -5.09 -6.13
CA ASN A 412 -24.57 -3.79 -6.16
C ASN A 412 -23.81 -2.79 -5.29
N ILE A 413 -23.68 -1.55 -5.75
CA ILE A 413 -23.02 -0.47 -5.01
C ILE A 413 -24.08 0.53 -4.54
N ASP A 414 -24.10 0.82 -3.24
CA ASP A 414 -24.77 1.99 -2.68
C ASP A 414 -23.75 3.13 -2.50
N THR A 415 -23.69 4.04 -3.48
CA THR A 415 -22.78 5.20 -3.46
C THR A 415 -23.14 6.23 -2.39
N ARG A 416 -24.36 6.20 -1.83
CA ARG A 416 -24.77 7.13 -0.77
C ARG A 416 -24.21 6.72 0.59
N GLN A 417 -24.03 5.42 0.79
CA GLN A 417 -23.57 4.85 2.06
C GLN A 417 -22.13 4.30 1.97
N SER A 418 -21.52 4.33 0.78
CA SER A 418 -20.21 3.70 0.50
C SER A 418 -20.22 2.22 0.89
N GLU A 419 -21.25 1.50 0.43
CA GLU A 419 -21.43 0.09 0.72
C GLU A 419 -21.50 -0.72 -0.58
N ILE A 420 -20.93 -1.92 -0.56
CA ILE A 420 -21.01 -2.90 -1.62
C ILE A 420 -21.83 -4.08 -1.11
N MET A 421 -22.98 -4.32 -1.72
CA MET A 421 -23.84 -5.46 -1.45
C MET A 421 -23.50 -6.58 -2.42
N VAL A 422 -23.21 -7.76 -1.88
CA VAL A 422 -22.76 -8.90 -2.66
C VAL A 422 -23.63 -10.10 -2.33
N LYS A 423 -24.10 -10.79 -3.37
CA LYS A 423 -24.85 -12.03 -3.26
C LYS A 423 -23.97 -13.21 -3.67
N GLY A 424 -23.61 -14.08 -2.73
CA GLY A 424 -22.54 -15.08 -2.82
C GLY A 424 -22.90 -16.42 -2.19
N THR A 425 -22.23 -17.51 -2.57
CA THR A 425 -22.07 -18.65 -1.65
C THR A 425 -21.25 -18.21 -0.43
N LYS A 426 -21.25 -18.99 0.65
CA LYS A 426 -20.48 -18.61 1.85
C LYS A 426 -19.00 -18.43 1.56
N GLU A 427 -18.41 -19.32 0.77
CA GLU A 427 -17.01 -19.26 0.37
C GLU A 427 -16.71 -18.04 -0.50
N GLU A 428 -17.57 -17.73 -1.48
CA GLU A 428 -17.43 -16.51 -2.31
C GLU A 428 -17.45 -15.25 -1.44
N LEU A 429 -18.38 -15.15 -0.47
CA LEU A 429 -18.49 -13.99 0.41
C LEU A 429 -17.27 -13.81 1.32
N ASP A 430 -16.73 -14.90 1.87
CA ASP A 430 -15.56 -14.83 2.75
C ASP A 430 -14.28 -14.45 1.95
N ASN A 431 -14.19 -14.88 0.69
CA ASN A 431 -13.15 -14.44 -0.24
C ASN A 431 -13.30 -12.96 -0.63
N VAL A 432 -14.52 -12.51 -0.90
CA VAL A 432 -14.84 -11.09 -1.16
C VAL A 432 -14.45 -10.23 0.03
N GLU A 433 -14.76 -10.64 1.25
CA GLU A 433 -14.39 -9.93 2.48
C GLU A 433 -12.88 -9.72 2.58
N THR A 434 -12.12 -10.80 2.38
CA THR A 434 -10.66 -10.76 2.38
C THR A 434 -10.10 -9.83 1.30
N MET A 435 -10.72 -9.83 0.12
CA MET A 435 -10.33 -8.96 -0.99
C MET A 435 -10.61 -7.48 -0.68
N ILE A 436 -11.80 -7.16 -0.16
CA ILE A 436 -12.17 -5.80 0.22
C ILE A 436 -11.21 -5.26 1.29
N ILE A 437 -10.88 -6.05 2.31
CA ILE A 437 -9.88 -5.66 3.34
C ILE A 437 -8.51 -5.36 2.71
N GLY A 438 -8.13 -6.08 1.66
CA GLY A 438 -6.87 -5.87 0.94
C GLY A 438 -6.85 -4.61 0.06
N LEU A 439 -8.00 -4.25 -0.51
CA LEU A 439 -8.18 -3.13 -1.45
C LEU A 439 -8.51 -1.81 -0.74
N ASP A 440 -9.35 -1.85 0.30
CA ASP A 440 -9.78 -0.68 1.05
C ASP A 440 -8.69 -0.21 2.02
N LYS A 441 -7.69 0.46 1.48
CA LYS A 441 -6.56 1.03 2.22
C LYS A 441 -6.60 2.55 2.18
N ARG A 442 -6.16 3.17 3.27
CA ARG A 442 -5.99 4.63 3.35
C ARG A 442 -4.91 5.10 2.39
N ALA A 443 -5.28 5.95 1.45
CA ALA A 443 -4.33 6.68 0.63
C ALA A 443 -3.51 7.64 1.52
N PRO A 444 -2.16 7.62 1.43
CA PRO A 444 -1.33 8.58 2.15
C PRO A 444 -1.51 10.00 1.62
N GLN A 445 -1.21 10.97 2.47
CA GLN A 445 -1.19 12.38 2.09
C GLN A 445 0.22 12.81 1.70
N ILE A 446 0.34 13.48 0.55
CA ILE A 446 1.60 13.94 0.00
C ILE A 446 1.56 15.46 -0.09
N MET A 447 2.44 16.12 0.66
CA MET A 447 2.67 17.55 0.54
C MET A 447 3.75 17.79 -0.51
N VAL A 448 3.39 18.52 -1.55
CA VAL A 448 4.32 18.98 -2.58
C VAL A 448 4.69 20.43 -2.29
N GLN A 449 5.98 20.70 -2.25
CA GLN A 449 6.55 22.03 -2.16
C GLN A 449 7.31 22.36 -3.45
N ALA A 450 7.00 23.49 -4.07
CA ALA A 450 7.76 24.01 -5.19
C ALA A 450 8.51 25.28 -4.78
N LYS A 451 9.78 25.39 -5.13
CA LYS A 451 10.56 26.64 -5.05
C LYS A 451 10.87 27.11 -6.46
N VAL A 452 10.41 28.31 -6.79
CA VAL A 452 10.71 28.96 -8.06
C VAL A 452 11.70 30.08 -7.77
N ILE A 453 12.85 30.02 -8.42
CA ILE A 453 13.93 30.99 -8.30
C ILE A 453 14.11 31.64 -9.68
N GLU A 454 13.88 32.94 -9.79
CA GLU A 454 14.19 33.72 -10.99
C GLU A 454 15.31 34.71 -10.68
N ILE A 455 16.38 34.64 -11.47
CA ILE A 455 17.53 35.53 -11.39
C ILE A 455 17.59 36.34 -12.68
N THR A 456 17.46 37.65 -12.57
CA THR A 456 17.68 38.59 -13.69
C THR A 456 18.94 39.38 -13.43
N LEU A 457 19.85 39.38 -14.40
CA LEU A 457 21.06 40.18 -14.45
C LEU A 457 20.94 41.16 -15.62
N ASP A 458 20.86 42.44 -15.31
CA ASP A 458 20.82 43.53 -16.27
C ASP A 458 22.18 44.23 -16.27
N GLY A 459 22.76 44.44 -17.44
CA GLY A 459 24.02 45.16 -17.62
C GLY A 459 23.86 46.21 -18.71
N GLU A 460 24.30 47.43 -18.43
CA GLU A 460 24.30 48.52 -19.41
C GLU A 460 25.64 49.24 -19.40
N LYS A 461 26.21 49.43 -20.58
CA LYS A 461 27.50 50.11 -20.78
C LYS A 461 27.34 51.18 -21.85
N GLU A 462 27.55 52.43 -21.45
CA GLU A 462 27.67 53.58 -22.34
C GLU A 462 29.13 54.04 -22.37
N LEU A 463 29.79 53.91 -23.52
CA LEU A 463 31.16 54.38 -23.71
C LEU A 463 31.29 55.14 -25.04
N GLY A 464 31.80 56.37 -24.95
CA GLY A 464 32.21 57.14 -26.13
C GLY A 464 31.86 58.62 -26.02
N ILE A 465 32.01 59.32 -27.14
CA ILE A 465 31.82 60.76 -27.21
C ILE A 465 30.60 61.05 -28.09
N LYS A 466 29.60 61.74 -27.52
CA LYS A 466 28.49 62.28 -28.31
C LYS A 466 28.90 63.65 -28.86
N TRP A 467 28.90 63.75 -30.18
CA TRP A 467 29.18 64.97 -30.91
C TRP A 467 27.87 65.63 -31.30
N THR A 468 27.61 66.84 -30.81
CA THR A 468 26.44 67.63 -31.19
C THR A 468 26.91 68.94 -31.80
N SER A 469 26.45 69.25 -33.01
CA SER A 469 26.61 70.60 -33.57
C SER A 469 25.57 71.50 -32.90
N GLY A 470 26.02 72.56 -32.22
CA GLY A 470 25.10 73.53 -31.61
C GLY A 470 24.08 74.05 -32.63
N GLY A 471 22.81 73.68 -32.44
CA GLY A 471 21.70 74.24 -33.19
C GLY A 471 21.43 75.67 -32.73
N ALA A 472 20.99 76.51 -33.66
CA ALA A 472 20.48 77.84 -33.34
C ALA A 472 19.42 77.73 -32.23
N THR A 473 19.46 78.65 -31.27
CA THR A 473 18.37 78.88 -30.32
C THR A 473 17.27 79.69 -31.00
N ASP A 474 16.01 79.36 -30.75
CA ASP A 474 14.91 80.29 -31.06
C ASP A 474 15.06 81.59 -30.24
N GLU A 475 14.28 82.62 -30.56
CA GLU A 475 14.31 83.90 -29.82
C GLU A 475 13.92 83.77 -28.34
N GLU A 476 13.42 82.59 -27.92
CA GLU A 476 13.02 82.24 -26.56
C GLU A 476 14.07 81.38 -25.81
N GLY A 477 15.21 81.08 -26.44
CA GLY A 477 16.35 80.40 -25.82
C GLY A 477 16.23 78.87 -25.79
N ASN A 478 15.28 78.28 -26.50
CA ASN A 478 15.18 76.82 -26.63
C ASN A 478 16.15 76.34 -27.72
N LYS A 479 16.97 75.34 -27.39
CA LYS A 479 17.92 74.74 -28.33
C LYS A 479 17.15 73.92 -29.38
N ILE A 480 17.27 74.28 -30.66
CA ILE A 480 16.69 73.50 -31.76
C ILE A 480 17.58 72.26 -32.00
N GLU A 481 17.04 71.06 -31.80
CA GLU A 481 17.74 69.81 -32.12
C GLU A 481 17.92 69.67 -33.64
N GLY A 482 19.08 70.05 -34.15
CA GLY A 482 19.45 69.86 -35.55
C GLY A 482 19.83 68.41 -35.85
N GLN A 483 19.04 67.74 -36.69
CA GLN A 483 19.39 66.44 -37.28
C GLN A 483 20.47 66.65 -38.37
N ILE A 484 21.62 65.98 -38.26
CA ILE A 484 22.65 66.00 -39.31
C ILE A 484 22.20 65.04 -40.43
N THR A 485 21.60 65.60 -41.49
CA THR A 485 21.33 64.85 -42.74
C THR A 485 22.44 65.14 -43.74
N ILE A 486 23.44 64.25 -43.84
CA ILE A 486 24.40 64.29 -44.95
C ILE A 486 23.76 63.55 -46.13
N GLY A 487 23.02 64.30 -46.95
CA GLY A 487 22.31 63.77 -48.11
C GLY A 487 21.88 64.83 -49.13
N GLU A 488 21.69 66.08 -48.72
CA GLU A 488 21.39 67.17 -49.66
C GLU A 488 22.15 68.44 -49.27
N LEU A 489 23.17 68.74 -50.07
CA LEU A 489 24.03 69.92 -49.90
C LEU A 489 23.33 71.12 -50.56
N THR A 490 22.59 71.91 -49.79
CA THR A 490 22.09 73.22 -50.26
C THR A 490 23.21 74.25 -50.23
N LEU A 491 23.86 74.45 -51.38
CA LEU A 491 24.82 75.54 -51.60
C LEU A 491 24.07 76.87 -51.78
N GLY A 492 23.87 77.61 -50.69
CA GLY A 492 23.24 78.93 -50.76
C GLY A 492 22.83 79.47 -49.39
N GLY A 493 23.78 79.65 -48.48
CA GLY A 493 23.53 80.26 -47.17
C GLY A 493 24.84 80.70 -46.51
N SER A 494 24.87 81.93 -46.03
CA SER A 494 26.02 82.65 -45.47
C SER A 494 26.72 81.90 -44.33
N PHE A 495 28.06 81.83 -44.42
CA PHE A 495 28.98 81.39 -43.36
C PHE A 495 29.04 82.44 -42.22
N GLU A 496 27.98 82.56 -41.42
CA GLU A 496 28.10 83.13 -40.09
C GLU A 496 28.36 82.00 -39.09
N ARG A 497 29.64 81.72 -38.93
CA ARG A 497 30.18 80.67 -38.06
C ARG A 497 30.02 81.07 -36.59
N SER A 498 28.98 80.56 -35.95
CA SER A 498 28.96 80.39 -34.49
C SER A 498 28.15 79.15 -34.14
N GLY A 499 28.83 78.04 -33.95
CA GLY A 499 28.28 76.81 -33.38
C GLY A 499 29.45 76.02 -32.83
N LEU A 500 29.71 76.16 -31.54
CA LEU A 500 30.72 75.36 -30.85
C LEU A 500 30.33 73.88 -31.00
N ILE A 501 31.25 73.07 -31.50
CA ILE A 501 31.09 71.62 -31.47
C ILE A 501 31.18 71.22 -30.00
N GLU A 502 30.06 70.77 -29.44
CA GLU A 502 29.99 70.29 -28.07
C GLU A 502 30.26 68.79 -28.07
N ALA A 503 31.23 68.37 -27.26
CA ALA A 503 31.63 66.99 -27.10
C ALA A 503 31.30 66.56 -25.67
N THR A 504 30.37 65.60 -25.52
CA THR A 504 30.04 65.03 -24.22
C THR A 504 30.63 63.64 -24.11
N LEU A 505 31.60 63.45 -23.22
CA LEU A 505 32.12 62.14 -22.86
C LEU A 505 31.13 61.43 -21.94
N LYS A 506 30.69 60.25 -22.34
CA LYS A 506 29.95 59.34 -21.48
C LYS A 506 30.75 58.06 -21.26
N ALA A 507 30.94 57.71 -20.00
CA ALA A 507 31.60 56.50 -19.54
C ALA A 507 30.88 56.00 -18.29
N LEU A 508 29.77 55.29 -18.51
CA LEU A 508 28.89 54.79 -17.45
C LEU A 508 28.67 53.29 -17.64
N GLN A 509 28.86 52.53 -16.57
CA GLN A 509 28.49 51.12 -16.49
C GLN A 509 27.50 50.94 -15.34
N THR A 510 26.33 50.38 -15.64
CA THR A 510 25.26 50.10 -14.70
C THR A 510 25.05 48.59 -14.64
N GLU A 511 24.95 48.04 -13.44
CA GLU A 511 24.64 46.62 -13.21
C GLU A 511 23.43 46.52 -12.29
N GLY A 512 22.42 45.76 -12.72
CA GLY A 512 21.23 45.42 -11.97
C GLY A 512 21.15 43.93 -11.72
N LYS A 513 20.81 43.53 -10.49
CA LYS A 513 20.56 42.13 -10.13
C LYS A 513 19.26 42.02 -9.38
N THR A 514 18.34 41.22 -9.92
CA THR A 514 17.04 40.93 -9.31
C THR A 514 16.97 39.44 -8.99
N ASN A 515 16.48 39.09 -7.80
CA ASN A 515 16.26 37.71 -7.38
C ASN A 515 14.82 37.57 -6.84
N ILE A 516 14.04 36.69 -7.44
CA ILE A 516 12.66 36.40 -7.06
C ILE A 516 12.62 34.96 -6.55
N LEU A 517 12.14 34.78 -5.32
CA LEU A 517 11.96 33.46 -4.71
C LEU A 517 10.50 33.30 -4.29
N SER A 518 9.84 32.29 -4.86
CA SER A 518 8.49 31.87 -4.48
C SER A 518 8.53 30.44 -3.94
N ASN A 519 7.78 30.14 -2.89
CA ASN A 519 7.75 28.81 -2.25
C ASN A 519 6.33 28.29 -1.96
N PRO A 520 5.48 28.12 -2.98
CA PRO A 520 4.15 27.56 -2.78
C PRO A 520 4.19 26.08 -2.34
N LYS A 521 3.16 25.68 -1.61
CA LYS A 521 2.95 24.31 -1.13
C LYS A 521 1.51 23.89 -1.35
N VAL A 522 1.31 22.62 -1.66
CA VAL A 522 -0.02 22.01 -1.79
C VAL A 522 -0.02 20.63 -1.15
N LEU A 523 -1.15 20.25 -0.57
CA LEU A 523 -1.36 18.93 0.01
C LEU A 523 -2.40 18.19 -0.82
N THR A 524 -2.13 16.94 -1.16
CA THR A 524 -3.08 16.09 -1.89
C THR A 524 -2.96 14.63 -1.47
N LEU A 525 -3.94 13.83 -1.86
CA LEU A 525 -3.89 12.38 -1.69
C LEU A 525 -3.03 11.74 -2.79
N ASP A 526 -2.48 10.57 -2.48
CA ASP A 526 -1.79 9.74 -3.46
C ASP A 526 -2.64 9.51 -4.72
N GLY A 527 -2.07 9.80 -5.89
CA GLY A 527 -2.73 9.66 -7.20
C GLY A 527 -3.76 10.74 -7.55
N LYS A 528 -4.01 11.74 -6.70
CA LYS A 528 -4.98 12.80 -6.97
C LYS A 528 -4.30 14.11 -7.37
N GLU A 529 -4.83 14.73 -8.43
CA GLU A 529 -4.31 16.00 -8.97
C GLU A 529 -4.53 17.15 -7.98
N ALA A 530 -3.51 18.00 -7.87
CA ALA A 530 -3.53 19.23 -7.09
C ALA A 530 -3.06 20.40 -7.94
N MET A 531 -3.62 21.59 -7.71
CA MET A 531 -3.27 22.79 -8.45
C MET A 531 -2.70 23.87 -7.52
N ILE A 532 -1.60 24.47 -7.95
CA ILE A 532 -0.96 25.63 -7.33
C ILE A 532 -1.15 26.83 -8.23
N LEU A 533 -1.81 27.88 -7.73
CA LEU A 533 -1.93 29.18 -8.41
C LEU A 533 -1.31 30.26 -7.53
N SER A 534 -0.34 30.99 -8.06
CA SER A 534 0.37 32.07 -7.37
C SER A 534 0.66 33.20 -8.36
N GLY A 535 -0.13 34.27 -8.30
CA GLY A 535 -0.03 35.35 -9.26
C GLY A 535 -1.03 36.47 -9.04
N SER A 536 -1.20 37.32 -10.04
CA SER A 536 -2.20 38.39 -10.08
C SER A 536 -3.12 38.20 -11.28
N LYS A 537 -4.36 38.66 -11.16
CA LYS A 537 -5.32 38.68 -12.27
C LYS A 537 -5.35 40.04 -12.93
N ILE A 538 -5.21 40.06 -14.25
CA ILE A 538 -5.21 41.28 -15.05
C ILE A 538 -6.54 41.41 -15.77
N PRO A 539 -7.28 42.51 -15.58
CA PRO A 539 -8.50 42.77 -16.33
C PRO A 539 -8.18 43.28 -17.73
N ILE A 540 -8.69 42.60 -18.75
CA ILE A 540 -8.65 43.00 -20.16
C ILE A 540 -10.08 43.32 -20.59
N LYS A 541 -10.27 44.44 -21.30
CA LYS A 541 -11.59 44.77 -21.86
C LYS A 541 -11.74 44.08 -23.21
N GLU A 542 -12.80 43.30 -23.36
CA GLU A 542 -13.14 42.61 -24.59
C GLU A 542 -14.46 43.18 -25.11
N VAL A 543 -14.47 43.67 -26.34
CA VAL A 543 -15.69 44.15 -26.99
C VAL A 543 -16.30 42.98 -27.75
N THR A 544 -17.43 42.49 -27.23
CA THR A 544 -18.21 41.40 -27.86
C THR A 544 -18.73 41.85 -29.23
N ALA A 545 -19.10 40.91 -30.12
CA ALA A 545 -19.58 41.22 -31.48
C ALA A 545 -20.80 42.18 -31.51
N ASP A 546 -21.57 42.24 -30.41
CA ASP A 546 -22.72 43.14 -30.22
C ASP A 546 -22.34 44.54 -29.69
N GLY A 547 -21.04 44.86 -29.58
CA GLY A 547 -20.55 46.15 -29.08
C GLY A 547 -20.58 46.31 -27.55
N VAL A 548 -20.90 45.25 -26.81
CA VAL A 548 -20.89 45.23 -25.34
C VAL A 548 -19.46 45.04 -24.84
N GLU A 549 -18.98 45.98 -24.02
CA GLU A 549 -17.70 45.85 -23.31
C GLU A 549 -17.84 44.89 -22.13
N THR A 550 -17.03 43.82 -22.13
CA THR A 550 -16.92 42.86 -21.02
C THR A 550 -15.50 42.88 -20.46
N ILE A 551 -15.34 42.62 -19.15
CA ILE A 551 -14.03 42.54 -18.51
C ILE A 551 -13.68 41.05 -18.36
N LYS A 552 -12.61 40.61 -19.01
CA LYS A 552 -12.04 39.28 -18.88
C LYS A 552 -10.80 39.32 -18.01
N TYR A 553 -10.73 38.48 -16.99
CA TYR A 553 -9.53 38.36 -16.15
C TYR A 553 -8.60 37.29 -16.73
N MET A 554 -7.32 37.63 -16.89
CA MET A 554 -6.27 36.68 -17.21
C MET A 554 -5.34 36.51 -16.01
N ASP A 555 -5.04 35.26 -15.65
CA ASP A 555 -4.09 34.93 -14.60
C ASP A 555 -2.66 35.17 -15.10
N VAL A 556 -1.83 35.83 -14.29
CA VAL A 556 -0.41 36.06 -14.57
C VAL A 556 0.38 35.71 -13.33
N GLY A 557 1.28 34.74 -13.44
CA GLY A 557 2.12 34.23 -12.37
C GLY A 557 2.44 32.75 -12.57
N LEU A 558 2.68 32.03 -11.49
CA LEU A 558 2.86 30.58 -11.52
C LEU A 558 1.51 29.87 -11.43
N SER A 559 1.23 29.03 -12.40
CA SER A 559 0.17 28.02 -12.38
C SER A 559 0.82 26.66 -12.54
N MET A 560 0.61 25.72 -11.63
CA MET A 560 1.21 24.39 -11.72
C MET A 560 0.20 23.34 -11.29
N THR A 561 -0.07 22.38 -12.16
CA THR A 561 -0.78 21.15 -11.77
C THR A 561 0.22 20.06 -11.46
N ILE A 562 -0.08 19.29 -10.42
CA ILE A 562 0.77 18.19 -9.98
C ILE A 562 -0.05 16.99 -9.53
N THR A 563 0.33 15.81 -10.00
CA THR A 563 -0.27 14.53 -9.60
C THR A 563 0.83 13.63 -9.04
N PRO A 564 0.99 13.57 -7.71
CA PRO A 564 1.98 12.71 -7.08
C PRO A 564 1.47 11.27 -6.96
N ARG A 565 2.38 10.31 -7.09
CA ARG A 565 2.12 8.88 -6.89
C ARG A 565 3.23 8.23 -6.08
N LEU A 566 2.90 7.63 -4.94
CA LEU A 566 3.84 6.90 -4.08
C LEU A 566 3.96 5.44 -4.53
N SER A 567 5.19 5.01 -4.76
CA SER A 567 5.51 3.61 -5.06
C SER A 567 5.78 2.82 -3.78
N SER A 568 5.68 1.49 -3.87
CA SER A 568 5.96 0.58 -2.74
C SER A 568 7.42 0.58 -2.27
N ASP A 569 8.35 1.06 -3.10
CA ASP A 569 9.77 1.25 -2.78
C ASP A 569 10.06 2.58 -2.06
N GLY A 570 9.05 3.40 -1.80
CA GLY A 570 9.18 4.70 -1.12
C GLY A 570 9.53 5.87 -2.04
N LEU A 571 9.60 5.65 -3.36
CA LEU A 571 9.80 6.73 -4.34
C LEU A 571 8.46 7.42 -4.65
N VAL A 572 8.50 8.74 -4.85
CA VAL A 572 7.36 9.51 -5.35
C VAL A 572 7.59 9.87 -6.80
N THR A 573 6.67 9.46 -7.66
CA THR A 573 6.60 9.92 -9.05
C THR A 573 5.61 11.07 -9.12
N MET A 574 5.98 12.19 -9.74
CA MET A 574 5.11 13.35 -9.89
C MET A 574 5.01 13.71 -11.37
N ASP A 575 3.79 13.77 -11.88
CA ASP A 575 3.48 14.43 -13.16
C ASP A 575 3.25 15.92 -12.87
N VAL A 576 4.08 16.79 -13.45
CA VAL A 576 4.14 18.22 -13.12
C VAL A 576 4.05 19.04 -14.38
N ASN A 577 3.07 19.94 -14.43
CA ASN A 577 2.85 20.85 -15.55
C ASN A 577 2.97 22.31 -15.06
N PRO A 578 4.19 22.83 -14.88
CA PRO A 578 4.38 24.23 -14.51
C PRO A 578 4.17 25.16 -15.70
N LYS A 579 3.41 26.23 -15.45
CA LYS A 579 3.17 27.35 -16.35
C LYS A 579 3.49 28.65 -15.64
N ILE A 580 4.39 29.45 -16.21
CA ILE A 580 4.80 30.75 -15.68
C ILE A 580 4.44 31.82 -16.69
N GLU A 581 3.54 32.72 -16.29
CA GLU A 581 3.13 33.88 -17.06
C GLU A 581 3.66 35.16 -16.40
N SER A 582 4.23 36.07 -17.20
CA SER A 582 4.72 37.37 -16.73
C SER A 582 4.34 38.51 -17.68
N LEU A 583 4.32 39.72 -17.16
CA LEU A 583 3.99 40.91 -17.95
C LEU A 583 5.19 41.38 -18.78
N GLY A 584 4.97 41.58 -20.08
CA GLY A 584 5.87 42.28 -20.98
C GLY A 584 5.82 43.80 -20.76
N ALA A 585 6.91 44.47 -21.12
CA ALA A 585 7.04 45.92 -20.97
C ALA A 585 6.28 46.71 -22.07
N GLU A 586 5.99 46.07 -23.20
CA GLU A 586 5.26 46.68 -24.30
C GLU A 586 3.75 46.54 -24.13
N LEU A 587 3.02 47.57 -24.54
CA LEU A 587 1.57 47.59 -24.59
C LEU A 587 1.11 47.57 -26.04
N ILE A 588 0.28 46.61 -26.42
CA ILE A 588 -0.37 46.55 -27.74
C ILE A 588 -1.82 47.00 -27.55
N GLN A 589 -2.18 48.12 -28.17
CA GLN A 589 -3.53 48.72 -28.05
C GLN A 589 -3.95 49.02 -26.59
N GLY A 590 -2.98 49.30 -25.71
CA GLY A 590 -3.23 49.56 -24.28
C GLY A 590 -3.28 48.31 -23.39
N TYR A 591 -3.12 47.10 -23.96
CA TYR A 591 -3.02 45.85 -23.20
C TYR A 591 -1.59 45.37 -23.08
N PRO A 592 -1.17 44.84 -21.91
CA PRO A 592 0.17 44.31 -21.75
C PRO A 592 0.35 43.01 -22.51
N ILE A 593 1.54 42.82 -23.10
CA ILE A 593 1.95 41.52 -23.62
C ILE A 593 2.11 40.55 -22.44
N ILE A 594 1.64 39.32 -22.57
CA ILE A 594 1.84 38.26 -21.57
C ILE A 594 2.88 37.29 -22.13
N ASN A 595 4.03 37.22 -21.47
CA ASN A 595 5.03 36.21 -21.75
C ASN A 595 4.63 34.92 -21.03
N SER A 596 4.51 33.80 -21.74
CA SER A 596 4.17 32.51 -21.16
C SER A 596 5.30 31.51 -21.36
N ARG A 597 5.58 30.71 -20.33
CA ARG A 597 6.49 29.56 -20.37
C ARG A 597 5.79 28.37 -19.76
N GLU A 598 5.78 27.24 -20.46
CA GLU A 598 5.05 26.05 -20.07
C GLU A 598 5.91 24.82 -20.32
N GLU A 599 5.91 23.90 -19.36
CA GLU A 599 6.63 22.62 -19.43
C GLU A 599 5.69 21.51 -18.95
N GLN A 600 5.93 20.29 -19.42
CA GLN A 600 5.30 19.07 -18.93
C GLN A 600 6.41 18.05 -18.64
N VAL A 601 6.51 17.63 -17.38
CA VAL A 601 7.56 16.71 -16.94
C VAL A 601 7.02 15.66 -16.00
N ILE A 602 7.59 14.45 -16.08
CA ILE A 602 7.35 13.40 -15.10
C ILE A 602 8.66 13.16 -14.37
N ILE A 603 8.69 13.43 -13.07
CA ILE A 603 9.88 13.28 -12.23
C ILE A 603 9.67 12.18 -11.20
N ARG A 604 10.75 11.52 -10.80
CA ARG A 604 10.76 10.53 -9.70
C ARG A 604 11.86 10.89 -8.72
N ALA A 605 11.52 10.93 -7.43
CA ALA A 605 12.40 11.35 -6.35
C ALA A 605 12.18 10.52 -5.09
N ASN A 606 13.15 10.48 -4.18
CA ASN A 606 12.87 10.02 -2.82
C ASN A 606 12.05 11.06 -2.05
N LEU A 607 11.32 10.61 -1.03
CA LEU A 607 10.64 11.50 -0.10
C LEU A 607 11.64 12.44 0.60
N GLY A 608 11.31 13.73 0.63
CA GLY A 608 12.13 14.79 1.20
C GLY A 608 13.27 15.28 0.31
N GLU A 609 13.55 14.60 -0.81
CA GLU A 609 14.56 15.07 -1.75
C GLU A 609 14.03 16.17 -2.67
N THR A 610 14.89 17.14 -2.94
CA THR A 610 14.60 18.22 -3.89
C THR A 610 15.13 17.85 -5.27
N VAL A 611 14.23 17.81 -6.25
CA VAL A 611 14.57 17.61 -7.66
C VAL A 611 14.46 18.92 -8.42
N VAL A 612 15.40 19.15 -9.33
CA VAL A 612 15.39 20.27 -10.28
C VAL A 612 14.62 19.83 -11.52
N ILE A 613 13.55 20.54 -11.86
CA ILE A 613 12.70 20.23 -13.02
C ILE A 613 13.27 20.83 -14.31
N GLY A 614 13.80 22.04 -14.23
CA GLY A 614 14.27 22.77 -15.41
C GLY A 614 14.94 24.09 -15.06
N GLY A 615 15.80 24.53 -15.99
CA GLY A 615 16.53 25.80 -15.98
C GLY A 615 16.34 26.52 -17.31
N LEU A 616 15.53 27.58 -17.35
CA LEU A 616 15.30 28.37 -18.55
C LEU A 616 16.21 29.59 -18.55
N ILE A 617 17.24 29.58 -19.40
CA ILE A 617 18.18 30.70 -19.55
C ILE A 617 17.83 31.48 -20.82
N SER A 618 17.56 32.77 -20.66
CA SER A 618 17.42 33.73 -21.74
C SER A 618 18.53 34.76 -21.63
N SER A 619 19.22 35.03 -22.74
CA SER A 619 20.25 36.07 -22.82
C SER A 619 19.94 36.95 -24.02
N GLU A 620 19.87 38.25 -23.80
CA GLU A 620 19.62 39.27 -24.82
C GLU A 620 20.74 40.30 -24.76
N ASP A 621 21.54 40.38 -25.82
CA ASP A 621 22.62 41.35 -25.95
C ASP A 621 22.32 42.28 -27.13
N ILE A 622 22.12 43.57 -26.84
CA ILE A 622 21.85 44.62 -27.82
C ILE A 622 23.05 45.56 -27.84
N GLU A 623 23.75 45.64 -28.97
CA GLU A 623 24.85 46.57 -29.18
C GLU A 623 24.47 47.63 -30.22
N ASN A 624 24.41 48.88 -29.80
CA ASN A 624 24.13 50.04 -30.65
C ASN A 624 25.40 50.89 -30.80
N ILE A 625 26.01 50.83 -31.99
CA ILE A 625 27.18 51.64 -32.33
C ILE A 625 26.75 52.83 -33.18
N ARG A 626 26.87 54.03 -32.64
CA ARG A 626 26.73 55.28 -33.40
C ARG A 626 28.12 55.79 -33.73
N LYS A 627 28.42 56.05 -34.99
CA LYS A 627 29.74 56.54 -35.43
C LYS A 627 29.61 57.63 -36.49
N ILE A 628 30.60 58.51 -36.55
CA ILE A 628 30.75 59.45 -37.67
C ILE A 628 31.31 58.68 -38.87
N PRO A 629 30.67 58.72 -40.06
CA PRO A 629 31.20 58.09 -41.27
C PRO A 629 32.63 58.55 -41.58
N PHE A 630 33.48 57.65 -42.09
CA PHE A 630 34.92 57.81 -42.34
C PHE A 630 35.80 57.97 -41.08
N LEU A 631 35.46 58.86 -40.14
CA LEU A 631 36.26 59.15 -38.94
C LEU A 631 36.20 58.04 -37.89
N GLY A 632 35.06 57.36 -37.75
CA GLY A 632 34.90 56.25 -36.80
C GLY A 632 35.66 54.97 -37.19
N ASP A 633 36.07 54.84 -38.45
CA ASP A 633 36.71 53.63 -38.98
C ASP A 633 38.25 53.72 -39.02
N ILE A 634 38.83 54.85 -38.60
CA ILE A 634 40.28 55.04 -38.51
C ILE A 634 40.87 54.12 -37.41
N PRO A 635 41.90 53.32 -37.70
CA PRO A 635 42.59 52.53 -36.69
C PRO A 635 43.11 53.44 -35.55
N ILE A 636 43.03 52.98 -34.30
CA ILE A 636 43.51 53.65 -33.07
C ILE A 636 42.70 54.91 -32.68
N PHE A 637 42.35 55.79 -33.62
CA PHE A 637 41.65 57.05 -33.35
C PHE A 637 40.13 57.01 -33.54
N GLY A 638 39.61 55.99 -34.24
CA GLY A 638 38.18 55.88 -34.55
C GLY A 638 37.28 55.75 -33.32
N GLU A 639 37.81 55.29 -32.18
CA GLU A 639 37.06 55.16 -30.93
C GLU A 639 36.61 56.51 -30.33
N LEU A 640 37.34 57.59 -30.63
CA LEU A 640 36.96 58.96 -30.23
C LEU A 640 35.75 59.49 -31.05
N PHE A 641 35.45 58.85 -32.17
CA PHE A 641 34.35 59.20 -33.08
C PHE A 641 33.24 58.15 -33.09
N LYS A 642 33.25 57.26 -32.09
CA LYS A 642 32.25 56.24 -31.82
C LYS A 642 31.56 56.51 -30.48
N PHE A 643 30.29 56.14 -30.43
CA PHE A 643 29.51 56.02 -29.21
C PHE A 643 28.86 54.64 -29.23
N THR A 644 29.29 53.78 -28.31
CA THR A 644 28.82 52.41 -28.17
C THR A 644 27.91 52.33 -26.95
N HIS A 645 26.71 51.82 -27.17
CA HIS A 645 25.73 51.52 -26.13
C HIS A 645 25.44 50.03 -26.16
N THR A 646 25.93 49.31 -25.16
CA THR A 646 25.72 47.87 -25.01
C THR A 646 24.74 47.64 -23.87
N LYS A 647 23.66 46.91 -24.14
CA LYS A 647 22.68 46.46 -23.15
C LYS A 647 22.65 44.94 -23.16
N SER A 648 22.91 44.32 -22.03
CA SER A 648 22.85 42.88 -21.82
C SER A 648 21.78 42.58 -20.78
N LYS A 649 20.96 41.56 -21.03
CA LYS A 649 19.95 41.08 -20.10
C LYS A 649 19.97 39.57 -20.09
N LYS A 650 20.30 38.99 -18.93
CA LYS A 650 20.26 37.55 -18.71
C LYS A 650 19.22 37.20 -17.66
N THR A 651 18.28 36.32 -18.00
CA THR A 651 17.24 35.82 -17.08
C THR A 651 17.38 34.31 -16.96
N GLU A 652 17.41 33.79 -15.74
CA GLU A 652 17.48 32.37 -15.43
C GLU A 652 16.37 31.99 -14.45
N ILE A 653 15.54 31.02 -14.83
CA ILE A 653 14.46 30.50 -13.98
C ILE A 653 14.76 29.05 -13.62
N VAL A 654 14.75 28.73 -12.32
CA VAL A 654 14.96 27.38 -11.80
C VAL A 654 13.75 26.96 -10.97
N ILE A 655 13.18 25.81 -11.30
CA ILE A 655 12.06 25.21 -10.55
C ILE A 655 12.57 23.98 -9.80
N LEU A 656 12.39 24.00 -8.48
CA LEU A 656 12.74 22.93 -7.58
C LEU A 656 11.47 22.35 -6.96
N ILE A 657 11.31 21.04 -6.94
CA ILE A 657 10.17 20.37 -6.31
C ILE A 657 10.65 19.41 -5.23
N THR A 658 9.90 19.35 -4.13
CA THR A 658 10.16 18.45 -3.00
C THR A 658 8.83 17.87 -2.54
N ALA A 659 8.74 16.55 -2.44
CA ALA A 659 7.57 15.86 -1.92
C ALA A 659 7.85 15.38 -0.49
N HIS A 660 6.90 15.62 0.41
CA HIS A 660 6.93 15.13 1.79
C HIS A 660 5.70 14.27 2.04
N LEU A 661 5.92 13.09 2.61
CA LEU A 661 4.85 12.28 3.17
C LEU A 661 4.42 12.91 4.48
N LEU A 662 3.12 13.09 4.66
CA LEU A 662 2.56 13.46 5.96
C LEU A 662 1.89 12.23 6.55
N ASP A 663 2.45 11.76 7.66
CA ASP A 663 1.82 10.73 8.49
C ASP A 663 0.67 11.35 9.28
N TYR A 664 -0.37 10.54 9.48
CA TYR A 664 -1.61 10.89 10.18
C TYR A 664 -1.46 10.93 11.69
#